data_AF-A0A327TQU9-F1
#
_entry.id   AF-A0A327TQU9-F1
#
_cell.length_a   1.000
_cell.length_b   1.000
_cell.length_c   1.000
_cell.angle_alpha   90.00
_cell.angle_beta   90.00
_cell.angle_gamma   90.00
#
_symmetry.space_group_name_H-M   'P 1'
#
loop_
_entity.id
_entity.type
_entity.pdbx_description
1 polymer ?
#
loop_
_entity_poly.entity_id
_entity_poly.type
_entity_poly.pdbx_seq_one_letter_code
_entity_poly.pdbx_strand_id
1 'polypeptide(L)'
;MVEWQGELVGAVGPFATDSPFWAQVGEIAARASAAAGVPLAVLRLLSVTGGAGGRGGRTVYLAMAARRPTGVPAAPGAVPDAGHPLRLRWASADGLGAEWAWADGELAALGRPRRGPVEQVRSWNLSALSRFPTGDGPVWLKSTPPFAVPEAAVIARAGKADPELVPQVLAADGRRVLLANVPGVDCWGVPADGMLDVLDRWTAVQAAVAADGPGELPDRSPAALAARFPALLERLRPELTDAEYAKALELAGLLPGIAAVLAHCGLPSTLVHGDFHPGNWRFDGERVTVLDFSDAVWGHPALDGLRPAAFLSPERWADVRARWVAAWRALAPRSNPERALELAAPLAHVHSALRYQEFLDGIEPSERPYHAGDPADEVRRALESLGPALFPTSGSEPRGAGRELHRALMALGDPGVTPWLLDAWAPRALPRYAELLAPAAAFASFTRLPRKERRGLEEELYALGRVADVLALDLQPPYGDGPVRDGARLGLDRAGYAAFFARLGMAEVGAADGFDPFLHEIAELVPAGDPDAPVELLEVLWPGFVLGELLFTRAGVRVRAGSRVAEPGWADGSPLYWAHRRRGRPTVDLAQGWGSNSQWSTRHRMDFRTADGDRLNVVRAPERLSDHHALEDLLTRAEAEDLLRHRCLLRRPAGLPELAADSQRAADFAVFAWTLPEPARCSPDCRDHGSRWRRP
;
A
#
# COMPACT_ATOMS: atom_id res chain seq x y z
N MET A 1 -15.23 -37.32 -24.18
CA MET A 1 -15.30 -38.76 -23.88
C MET A 1 -16.64 -39.02 -23.20
N VAL A 2 -17.27 -40.16 -23.50
CA VAL A 2 -18.63 -40.49 -23.04
C VAL A 2 -18.59 -41.75 -22.19
N GLU A 3 -19.11 -41.67 -20.97
CA GLU A 3 -19.33 -42.83 -20.10
C GLU A 3 -20.81 -43.16 -19.97
N TRP A 4 -21.13 -44.43 -19.71
CA TRP A 4 -22.45 -44.90 -19.35
C TRP A 4 -22.31 -45.97 -18.26
N GLN A 5 -22.90 -45.72 -17.08
CA GLN A 5 -22.81 -46.62 -15.91
C GLN A 5 -21.36 -46.97 -15.54
N GLY A 6 -20.44 -46.00 -15.61
CA GLY A 6 -19.02 -46.18 -15.32
C GLY A 6 -18.21 -46.85 -16.44
N GLU A 7 -18.85 -47.32 -17.51
CA GLU A 7 -18.18 -47.85 -18.70
C GLU A 7 -17.88 -46.71 -19.69
N LEU A 8 -16.63 -46.56 -20.13
CA LEU A 8 -16.30 -45.65 -21.24
C LEU A 8 -16.82 -46.26 -22.55
N VAL A 9 -17.84 -45.64 -23.14
CA VAL A 9 -18.53 -46.16 -24.34
C VAL A 9 -18.07 -45.53 -25.64
N GLY A 10 -17.30 -44.43 -25.59
CA GLY A 10 -16.73 -43.80 -26.78
C GLY A 10 -16.40 -42.32 -26.64
N ALA A 11 -16.23 -41.64 -27.77
CA ALA A 11 -16.04 -40.18 -27.82
C ALA A 11 -16.85 -39.54 -28.95
N VAL A 12 -17.38 -38.34 -28.68
CA VAL A 12 -18.03 -37.47 -29.67
C VAL A 12 -17.24 -36.16 -29.81
N GLY A 13 -17.21 -35.60 -31.01
CA GLY A 13 -16.45 -34.39 -31.36
C GLY A 13 -15.23 -34.67 -32.27
N PRO A 14 -14.37 -33.67 -32.51
CA PRO A 14 -14.38 -32.33 -31.90
C PRO A 14 -15.55 -31.45 -32.37
N PHE A 15 -15.90 -30.46 -31.54
CA PHE A 15 -16.87 -29.41 -31.89
C PHE A 15 -16.17 -28.06 -31.81
N ALA A 16 -16.49 -27.14 -32.72
CA ALA A 16 -16.23 -25.72 -32.51
C ALA A 16 -17.33 -25.16 -31.58
N THR A 17 -16.97 -24.36 -30.59
CA THR A 17 -17.91 -23.70 -29.67
C THR A 17 -17.87 -22.20 -29.86
N ASP A 18 -19.01 -21.54 -29.67
CA ASP A 18 -19.08 -20.08 -29.74
C ASP A 18 -18.51 -19.45 -28.46
N SER A 19 -18.74 -20.10 -27.31
CA SER A 19 -18.14 -19.68 -26.05
C SER A 19 -16.65 -20.05 -25.99
N PRO A 20 -15.77 -19.10 -25.61
CA PRO A 20 -14.36 -19.40 -25.39
C PRO A 20 -14.09 -20.05 -24.02
N PHE A 21 -15.08 -20.11 -23.12
CA PHE A 21 -14.88 -20.47 -21.72
C PHE A 21 -15.08 -21.96 -21.45
N TRP A 22 -14.09 -22.62 -20.87
CA TRP A 22 -14.15 -24.07 -20.59
C TRP A 22 -15.26 -24.44 -19.60
N ALA A 23 -15.53 -23.56 -18.64
CA ALA A 23 -16.56 -23.78 -17.63
C ALA A 23 -18.00 -23.72 -18.18
N GLN A 24 -18.22 -23.10 -19.35
CA GLN A 24 -19.55 -22.96 -19.96
C GLN A 24 -19.86 -24.17 -20.84
N VAL A 25 -20.45 -25.19 -20.24
CA VAL A 25 -20.59 -26.51 -20.87
C VAL A 25 -21.93 -26.73 -21.57
N GLY A 26 -22.89 -25.82 -21.46
CA GLY A 26 -24.26 -26.03 -22.00
C GLY A 26 -24.31 -26.29 -23.50
N GLU A 27 -23.57 -25.49 -24.28
CA GLU A 27 -23.46 -25.69 -25.74
C GLU A 27 -22.81 -27.05 -26.07
N ILE A 28 -21.77 -27.42 -25.32
CA ILE A 28 -21.04 -28.67 -25.49
C ILE A 28 -21.95 -29.85 -25.18
N ALA A 29 -22.70 -29.81 -24.08
CA ALA A 29 -23.64 -30.84 -23.68
C ALA A 29 -24.75 -31.02 -24.75
N ALA A 30 -25.30 -29.93 -25.28
CA ALA A 30 -26.32 -29.98 -26.32
C ALA A 30 -25.80 -30.60 -27.63
N ARG A 31 -24.64 -30.13 -28.14
CA ARG A 31 -24.03 -30.67 -29.37
C ARG A 31 -23.61 -32.13 -29.20
N ALA A 32 -23.02 -32.48 -28.06
CA ALA A 32 -22.64 -33.85 -27.75
C ALA A 32 -23.85 -34.79 -27.65
N SER A 33 -24.95 -34.32 -27.06
CA SER A 33 -26.21 -35.07 -27.00
C SER A 33 -26.79 -35.35 -28.38
N ALA A 34 -26.81 -34.33 -29.24
CA ALA A 34 -27.29 -34.47 -30.62
C ALA A 34 -26.43 -35.47 -31.41
N ALA A 35 -25.11 -35.39 -31.29
CA ALA A 35 -24.18 -36.29 -31.97
C ALA A 35 -24.27 -37.75 -31.45
N ALA A 36 -24.52 -37.95 -30.15
CA ALA A 36 -24.64 -39.27 -29.55
C ALA A 36 -26.04 -39.90 -29.70
N GLY A 37 -27.05 -39.12 -30.10
CA GLY A 37 -28.46 -39.57 -30.18
C GLY A 37 -29.12 -39.81 -28.81
N VAL A 38 -28.45 -39.45 -27.71
CA VAL A 38 -28.94 -39.60 -26.33
C VAL A 38 -28.52 -38.38 -25.50
N PRO A 39 -29.30 -37.97 -24.48
CA PRO A 39 -28.91 -36.89 -23.59
C PRO A 39 -27.58 -37.19 -22.89
N LEU A 40 -26.66 -36.23 -22.95
CA LEU A 40 -25.37 -36.23 -22.29
C LEU A 40 -25.27 -35.03 -21.33
N ALA A 41 -24.61 -35.24 -20.19
CA ALA A 41 -24.23 -34.17 -19.26
C ALA A 41 -22.72 -34.18 -19.06
N VAL A 42 -22.09 -33.00 -19.10
CA VAL A 42 -20.64 -32.85 -18.92
C VAL A 42 -20.31 -32.91 -17.44
N LEU A 43 -19.40 -33.80 -17.06
CA LEU A 43 -18.97 -33.98 -15.67
C LEU A 43 -17.79 -33.08 -15.35
N ARG A 44 -16.68 -33.23 -16.08
CA ARG A 44 -15.39 -32.60 -15.74
C ARG A 44 -14.47 -32.43 -16.94
N LEU A 45 -13.47 -31.59 -16.77
CA LEU A 45 -12.37 -31.40 -17.72
C LEU A 45 -11.35 -32.54 -17.55
N LEU A 46 -10.91 -33.11 -18.66
CA LEU A 46 -9.87 -34.14 -18.72
C LEU A 46 -8.53 -33.58 -19.19
N SER A 47 -8.54 -32.73 -20.21
CA SER A 47 -7.32 -32.11 -20.73
C SER A 47 -7.60 -30.85 -21.55
N VAL A 48 -6.57 -30.03 -21.69
CA VAL A 48 -6.54 -28.82 -22.52
C VAL A 48 -5.26 -28.83 -23.35
N THR A 49 -5.32 -28.35 -24.59
CA THR A 49 -4.15 -28.10 -25.45
C THR A 49 -4.29 -26.76 -26.16
N GLY A 50 -3.32 -25.86 -25.99
CA GLY A 50 -3.29 -24.56 -26.67
C GLY A 50 -4.27 -23.52 -26.14
N GLY A 51 -4.76 -23.67 -24.90
CA GLY A 51 -5.58 -22.68 -24.18
C GLY A 51 -4.95 -22.33 -22.83
N ALA A 52 -5.42 -21.25 -22.20
CA ALA A 52 -4.92 -20.77 -20.91
C ALA A 52 -6.02 -20.03 -20.12
N GLY A 53 -5.91 -20.00 -18.78
CA GLY A 53 -6.78 -19.20 -17.90
C GLY A 53 -8.27 -19.50 -18.06
N GLY A 54 -8.65 -20.77 -18.26
CA GLY A 54 -10.05 -21.13 -18.46
C GLY A 54 -10.60 -20.85 -19.87
N ARG A 55 -9.76 -20.46 -20.85
CA ARG A 55 -10.21 -20.00 -22.17
C ARG A 55 -9.44 -20.58 -23.35
N GLY A 56 -10.16 -20.78 -24.45
CA GLY A 56 -9.61 -21.14 -25.77
C GLY A 56 -8.96 -22.52 -25.85
N GLY A 57 -8.29 -22.81 -26.97
CA GLY A 57 -7.63 -24.09 -27.19
C GLY A 57 -8.60 -25.27 -27.39
N ARG A 58 -8.03 -26.48 -27.44
CA ARG A 58 -8.77 -27.74 -27.54
C ARG A 58 -8.95 -28.36 -26.17
N THR A 59 -10.19 -28.52 -25.74
CA THR A 59 -10.57 -29.16 -24.47
C THR A 59 -11.16 -30.54 -24.69
N VAL A 60 -10.88 -31.47 -23.78
CA VAL A 60 -11.53 -32.78 -23.71
C VAL A 60 -12.25 -32.89 -22.37
N TYR A 61 -13.54 -33.21 -22.40
CA TYR A 61 -14.36 -33.43 -21.20
C TYR A 61 -14.75 -34.90 -21.06
N LEU A 62 -15.06 -35.30 -19.83
CA LEU A 62 -15.84 -36.50 -19.55
C LEU A 62 -17.32 -36.10 -19.46
N ALA A 63 -18.19 -36.86 -20.13
CA ALA A 63 -19.63 -36.67 -20.08
C ALA A 63 -20.32 -37.99 -19.77
N MET A 64 -21.38 -37.95 -18.97
CA MET A 64 -22.25 -39.09 -18.70
C MET A 64 -23.39 -39.16 -19.71
N ALA A 65 -23.72 -40.36 -20.17
CA ALA A 65 -24.89 -40.62 -20.99
C ALA A 65 -26.06 -41.10 -20.15
N ALA A 66 -27.27 -40.59 -20.44
CA ALA A 66 -28.49 -41.06 -19.76
C ALA A 66 -28.87 -42.50 -20.18
N ARG A 67 -28.47 -42.94 -21.38
CA ARG A 67 -28.70 -44.27 -21.96
C ARG A 67 -27.48 -44.68 -22.77
N ARG A 68 -27.27 -45.98 -22.99
CA ARG A 68 -26.16 -46.48 -23.81
C ARG A 68 -26.26 -45.93 -25.25
N PRO A 69 -25.29 -45.13 -25.73
CA PRO A 69 -25.28 -44.67 -27.11
C PRO A 69 -25.03 -45.82 -28.10
N THR A 70 -25.69 -45.80 -29.25
CA THR A 70 -25.44 -46.76 -30.35
C THR A 70 -24.74 -46.02 -31.50
N GLY A 71 -23.45 -46.29 -31.72
CA GLY A 71 -22.70 -45.70 -32.85
C GLY A 71 -21.73 -44.57 -32.50
N VAL A 72 -21.37 -44.40 -31.23
CA VAL A 72 -20.27 -43.50 -30.85
C VAL A 72 -18.94 -44.18 -31.18
N PRO A 73 -17.99 -43.51 -31.88
CA PRO A 73 -16.67 -44.08 -32.15
C PRO A 73 -15.94 -44.48 -30.87
N ALA A 74 -15.15 -45.56 -30.96
CA ALA A 74 -14.29 -45.99 -29.87
C ALA A 74 -13.41 -44.81 -29.39
N ALA A 75 -13.33 -44.63 -28.07
CA ALA A 75 -12.53 -43.56 -27.51
C ALA A 75 -11.03 -43.91 -27.65
N PRO A 76 -10.18 -42.94 -28.04
CA PRO A 76 -8.74 -43.12 -27.91
C PRO A 76 -8.34 -43.07 -26.42
N GLY A 77 -7.74 -44.15 -25.92
CA GLY A 77 -7.19 -44.23 -24.56
C GLY A 77 -8.21 -44.55 -23.46
N ALA A 78 -7.70 -44.74 -22.24
CA ALA A 78 -8.52 -44.89 -21.04
C ALA A 78 -8.85 -43.52 -20.43
N VAL A 79 -10.00 -43.39 -19.74
CA VAL A 79 -10.24 -42.22 -18.89
C VAL A 79 -9.27 -42.29 -17.70
N PRO A 80 -8.51 -41.23 -17.41
CA PRO A 80 -7.66 -41.21 -16.23
C PRO A 80 -8.49 -41.19 -14.93
N ASP A 81 -8.19 -42.19 -14.09
CA ASP A 81 -8.42 -42.35 -12.64
C ASP A 81 -9.86 -42.50 -12.09
N ALA A 82 -10.03 -43.60 -11.34
CA ALA A 82 -11.25 -44.19 -10.78
C ALA A 82 -11.64 -43.65 -9.39
N GLY A 83 -11.39 -42.36 -9.12
CA GLY A 83 -11.90 -41.70 -7.91
C GLY A 83 -10.87 -40.87 -7.17
N HIS A 84 -10.27 -39.88 -7.84
CA HIS A 84 -9.35 -38.95 -7.18
C HIS A 84 -9.99 -38.36 -5.91
N PRO A 85 -9.30 -38.30 -4.76
CA PRO A 85 -9.90 -37.89 -3.48
C PRO A 85 -10.42 -36.44 -3.47
N LEU A 86 -9.87 -35.59 -4.33
CA LEU A 86 -10.31 -34.20 -4.54
C LEU A 86 -11.35 -34.06 -5.66
N ARG A 87 -11.91 -35.17 -6.18
CA ARG A 87 -12.96 -35.11 -7.20
C ARG A 87 -14.22 -34.50 -6.61
N LEU A 88 -14.70 -33.44 -7.25
CA LEU A 88 -15.91 -32.75 -6.83
C LEU A 88 -17.14 -33.63 -7.06
N ARG A 89 -18.19 -33.42 -6.27
CA ARG A 89 -19.39 -34.28 -6.29
C ARG A 89 -20.04 -34.31 -7.66
N TRP A 90 -20.21 -33.16 -8.31
CA TRP A 90 -20.80 -33.07 -9.66
C TRP A 90 -19.86 -33.51 -10.79
N ALA A 91 -18.59 -33.83 -10.49
CA ALA A 91 -17.64 -34.36 -11.45
C ALA A 91 -17.75 -35.89 -11.62
N SER A 92 -18.74 -36.53 -10.98
CA SER A 92 -19.14 -37.92 -11.19
C SER A 92 -20.62 -38.02 -11.59
N ALA A 93 -20.98 -39.08 -12.31
CA ALA A 93 -22.35 -39.32 -12.74
C ALA A 93 -23.33 -39.44 -11.56
N ASP A 94 -22.97 -40.23 -10.54
CA ASP A 94 -23.80 -40.43 -9.35
C ASP A 94 -23.99 -39.12 -8.56
N GLY A 95 -22.92 -38.34 -8.42
CA GLY A 95 -22.98 -37.09 -7.68
C GLY A 95 -23.78 -36.02 -8.41
N LEU A 96 -23.58 -35.82 -9.72
CA LEU A 96 -24.41 -34.90 -10.50
C LEU A 96 -25.89 -35.31 -10.50
N GLY A 97 -26.17 -36.62 -10.62
CA GLY A 97 -27.51 -37.17 -10.51
C GLY A 97 -28.16 -36.87 -9.14
N ALA A 98 -27.40 -37.00 -8.05
CA ALA A 98 -27.86 -36.68 -6.70
C ALA A 98 -28.13 -35.19 -6.48
N GLU A 99 -27.32 -34.30 -7.07
CA GLU A 99 -27.56 -32.85 -7.05
C GLU A 99 -28.88 -32.50 -7.75
N TRP A 100 -29.14 -33.09 -8.92
CA TRP A 100 -30.39 -32.86 -9.66
C TRP A 100 -31.62 -33.49 -8.99
N ALA A 101 -31.49 -34.69 -8.43
CA ALA A 101 -32.58 -35.35 -7.71
C ALA A 101 -32.99 -34.56 -6.46
N TRP A 102 -32.01 -33.99 -5.73
CA TRP A 102 -32.29 -33.09 -4.62
C TRP A 102 -33.07 -31.85 -5.07
N ALA A 103 -32.60 -31.19 -6.13
CA ALA A 103 -33.27 -30.01 -6.68
C ALA A 103 -34.72 -30.31 -7.09
N ASP A 104 -34.96 -31.43 -7.79
CA ASP A 104 -36.32 -31.85 -8.15
C ASP A 104 -37.20 -32.11 -6.91
N GLY A 105 -36.64 -32.71 -5.85
CA GLY A 105 -37.32 -32.94 -4.58
C GLY A 105 -37.75 -31.65 -3.87
N GLU A 106 -36.83 -30.69 -3.72
CA GLU A 106 -37.11 -29.38 -3.13
C GLU A 106 -38.14 -28.60 -3.97
N LEU A 107 -37.98 -28.60 -5.30
CA LEU A 107 -38.93 -27.97 -6.22
C LEU A 107 -40.33 -28.57 -6.11
N ALA A 108 -40.45 -29.90 -5.99
CA ALA A 108 -41.73 -30.56 -5.78
C ALA A 108 -42.35 -30.17 -4.43
N ALA A 109 -41.55 -30.11 -3.36
CA ALA A 109 -42.00 -29.68 -2.03
C ALA A 109 -42.49 -28.22 -2.01
N LEU A 110 -41.87 -27.36 -2.81
CA LEU A 110 -42.26 -25.96 -3.00
C LEU A 110 -43.48 -25.78 -3.94
N GLY A 111 -44.06 -26.86 -4.48
CA GLY A 111 -45.16 -26.78 -5.45
C GLY A 111 -44.74 -26.25 -6.82
N ARG A 112 -43.44 -26.29 -7.14
CA ARG A 112 -42.82 -25.76 -8.35
C ARG A 112 -42.09 -26.86 -9.16
N PRO A 113 -42.74 -28.00 -9.48
CA PRO A 113 -42.06 -29.10 -10.15
C PRO A 113 -41.49 -28.67 -11.51
N ARG A 114 -40.36 -29.27 -11.88
CA ARG A 114 -39.70 -29.08 -13.16
C ARG A 114 -40.62 -29.49 -14.33
N ARG A 115 -40.64 -28.71 -15.41
CA ARG A 115 -41.51 -28.84 -16.60
C ARG A 115 -40.77 -29.20 -17.90
N GLY A 116 -39.51 -29.60 -17.83
CA GLY A 116 -38.69 -29.91 -19.01
C GLY A 116 -37.36 -30.55 -18.59
N PRO A 117 -36.44 -30.85 -19.53
CA PRO A 117 -35.12 -31.36 -19.18
C PRO A 117 -34.34 -30.34 -18.32
N VAL A 118 -33.42 -30.84 -17.50
CA VAL A 118 -32.45 -29.98 -16.80
C VAL A 118 -31.47 -29.43 -17.83
N GLU A 119 -31.22 -28.13 -17.77
CA GLU A 119 -30.28 -27.47 -18.66
C GLU A 119 -28.97 -27.21 -17.92
N GLN A 120 -27.93 -27.95 -18.26
CA GLN A 120 -26.61 -27.73 -17.69
C GLN A 120 -26.02 -26.44 -18.24
N VAL A 121 -25.55 -25.55 -17.36
CA VAL A 121 -24.98 -24.25 -17.75
C VAL A 121 -23.47 -24.23 -17.51
N ARG A 122 -23.03 -24.61 -16.31
CA ARG A 122 -21.60 -24.73 -15.97
C ARG A 122 -21.29 -26.05 -15.29
N SER A 123 -20.11 -26.60 -15.57
CA SER A 123 -19.51 -27.66 -14.77
C SER A 123 -18.00 -27.48 -14.76
N TRP A 124 -17.45 -27.11 -13.61
CA TRP A 124 -16.02 -26.85 -13.42
C TRP A 124 -15.65 -26.89 -11.93
N ASN A 125 -14.40 -26.56 -11.64
CA ASN A 125 -13.78 -26.72 -10.33
C ASN A 125 -14.26 -25.77 -9.23
N LEU A 126 -14.93 -24.66 -9.57
CA LEU A 126 -15.50 -23.72 -8.60
C LEU A 126 -17.02 -23.83 -8.43
N SER A 127 -17.73 -24.46 -9.37
CA SER A 127 -19.18 -24.70 -9.23
C SER A 127 -19.74 -25.66 -10.27
N ALA A 128 -20.87 -26.30 -9.98
CA ALA A 128 -21.83 -26.73 -10.99
C ALA A 128 -23.04 -25.80 -11.00
N LEU A 129 -23.51 -25.42 -12.19
CA LEU A 129 -24.68 -24.57 -12.37
C LEU A 129 -25.64 -25.24 -13.35
N SER A 130 -26.87 -25.50 -12.92
CA SER A 130 -27.93 -26.11 -13.73
C SER A 130 -29.22 -25.31 -13.61
N ARG A 131 -29.96 -25.19 -14.71
CA ARG A 131 -31.23 -24.48 -14.79
C ARG A 131 -32.38 -25.46 -14.93
N PHE A 132 -33.39 -25.28 -14.08
CA PHE A 132 -34.59 -26.11 -13.99
C PHE A 132 -35.77 -25.29 -14.52
N PRO A 133 -36.34 -25.61 -15.69
CA PRO A 133 -37.53 -24.94 -16.18
C PRO A 133 -38.73 -25.29 -15.29
N THR A 134 -39.43 -24.30 -14.74
CA THR A 134 -40.66 -24.49 -13.94
C THR A 134 -41.84 -23.68 -14.52
N GLY A 135 -43.03 -23.82 -13.94
CA GLY A 135 -44.20 -23.03 -14.33
C GLY A 135 -44.07 -21.53 -14.05
N ASP A 136 -43.26 -21.17 -13.06
CA ASP A 136 -43.10 -19.78 -12.57
C ASP A 136 -41.81 -19.14 -13.10
N GLY A 137 -41.20 -19.72 -14.14
CA GLY A 137 -39.89 -19.35 -14.65
C GLY A 137 -38.78 -20.31 -14.22
N PRO A 138 -37.54 -20.07 -14.67
CA PRO A 138 -36.43 -20.96 -14.35
C PRO A 138 -36.00 -20.85 -12.88
N VAL A 139 -35.56 -21.96 -12.30
CA VAL A 139 -34.86 -22.01 -11.01
C VAL A 139 -33.42 -22.48 -11.24
N TRP A 140 -32.48 -21.93 -10.49
CA TRP A 140 -31.06 -22.20 -10.63
C TRP A 140 -30.56 -23.06 -9.48
N LEU A 141 -30.00 -24.21 -9.79
CA LEU A 141 -29.20 -25.01 -8.87
C LEU A 141 -27.74 -24.61 -9.01
N LYS A 142 -27.12 -24.18 -7.91
CA LYS A 142 -25.68 -23.98 -7.81
C LYS A 142 -25.11 -24.87 -6.71
N SER A 143 -24.10 -25.67 -7.05
CA SER A 143 -23.35 -26.51 -6.11
C SER A 143 -21.89 -26.04 -6.09
N THR A 144 -21.31 -25.85 -4.90
CA THR A 144 -19.98 -25.25 -4.68
C THR A 144 -19.03 -26.20 -3.92
N PRO A 145 -17.70 -26.04 -4.08
CA PRO A 145 -16.73 -27.02 -3.62
C PRO A 145 -16.54 -26.96 -2.10
N PRO A 146 -15.95 -27.99 -1.45
CA PRO A 146 -15.77 -28.00 0.00
C PRO A 146 -15.02 -26.81 0.61
N PHE A 147 -14.14 -26.15 -0.16
CA PHE A 147 -13.41 -24.95 0.26
C PHE A 147 -14.18 -23.63 0.03
N ALA A 148 -15.40 -23.69 -0.50
CA ALA A 148 -16.32 -22.56 -0.55
C ALA A 148 -17.11 -22.44 0.76
N VAL A 149 -17.52 -21.21 1.08
CA VAL A 149 -18.47 -20.98 2.18
C VAL A 149 -19.89 -21.41 1.76
N PRO A 150 -20.76 -21.79 2.72
CA PRO A 150 -22.19 -22.04 2.43
C PRO A 150 -22.88 -20.77 1.91
N GLU A 151 -23.04 -20.67 0.59
CA GLU A 151 -23.47 -19.45 -0.10
C GLU A 151 -24.82 -18.93 0.41
N ALA A 152 -25.77 -19.82 0.69
CA ALA A 152 -27.08 -19.46 1.24
C ALA A 152 -27.00 -18.74 2.60
N ALA A 153 -26.03 -19.10 3.44
CA ALA A 153 -25.84 -18.45 4.75
C ALA A 153 -25.29 -17.03 4.59
N VAL A 154 -24.41 -16.82 3.61
CA VAL A 154 -23.86 -15.49 3.27
C VAL A 154 -24.95 -14.59 2.68
N ILE A 155 -25.74 -15.14 1.74
CA ILE A 155 -26.90 -14.45 1.16
C ILE A 155 -27.87 -14.04 2.27
N ALA A 156 -28.21 -14.96 3.18
CA ALA A 156 -29.09 -14.66 4.30
C ALA A 156 -28.52 -13.57 5.21
N ARG A 157 -27.20 -13.57 5.48
CA ARG A 157 -26.54 -12.55 6.28
C ARG A 157 -26.62 -11.17 5.64
N ALA A 158 -26.26 -11.05 4.37
CA ALA A 158 -26.37 -9.78 3.63
C ALA A 158 -27.84 -9.33 3.49
N GLY A 159 -28.75 -10.26 3.24
CA GLY A 159 -30.18 -10.02 3.10
C GLY A 159 -30.89 -9.53 4.36
N LYS A 160 -30.29 -9.69 5.55
CA LYS A 160 -30.80 -9.04 6.78
C LYS A 160 -30.80 -7.51 6.67
N ALA A 161 -29.80 -6.96 5.99
CA ALA A 161 -29.63 -5.52 5.81
C ALA A 161 -30.31 -5.04 4.52
N ASP A 162 -30.16 -5.80 3.42
CA ASP A 162 -30.80 -5.47 2.14
C ASP A 162 -31.23 -6.75 1.40
N PRO A 163 -32.49 -7.20 1.55
CA PRO A 163 -32.97 -8.42 0.90
C PRO A 163 -33.15 -8.27 -0.61
N GLU A 164 -33.20 -7.05 -1.15
CA GLU A 164 -33.35 -6.80 -2.59
C GLU A 164 -31.99 -6.75 -3.32
N LEU A 165 -30.88 -6.67 -2.58
CA LEU A 165 -29.53 -6.66 -3.14
C LEU A 165 -28.98 -8.06 -3.42
N VAL A 166 -29.62 -9.10 -2.86
CA VAL A 166 -29.13 -10.48 -2.91
C VAL A 166 -30.14 -11.41 -3.62
N PRO A 167 -29.72 -12.58 -4.12
CA PRO A 167 -30.61 -13.51 -4.77
C PRO A 167 -31.61 -14.11 -3.78
N GLN A 168 -32.82 -14.40 -4.24
CA GLN A 168 -33.78 -15.15 -3.43
C GLN A 168 -33.38 -16.62 -3.36
N VAL A 169 -33.07 -17.09 -2.14
CA VAL A 169 -32.84 -18.51 -1.84
C VAL A 169 -34.18 -19.22 -1.67
N LEU A 170 -34.41 -20.27 -2.46
CA LEU A 170 -35.61 -21.12 -2.41
C LEU A 170 -35.41 -22.34 -1.51
N ALA A 171 -34.24 -22.95 -1.57
CA ALA A 171 -33.83 -24.06 -0.72
C ALA A 171 -32.30 -24.11 -0.65
N ALA A 172 -31.76 -24.67 0.43
CA ALA A 172 -30.33 -24.85 0.60
C ALA A 172 -30.02 -26.08 1.46
N ASP A 173 -28.93 -26.76 1.14
CA ASP A 173 -28.40 -27.86 1.93
C ASP A 173 -26.86 -27.86 1.85
N GLY A 174 -26.21 -27.35 2.91
CA GLY A 174 -24.76 -27.18 2.93
C GLY A 174 -24.27 -26.25 1.81
N ARG A 175 -23.63 -26.83 0.78
CA ARG A 175 -22.97 -26.10 -0.32
C ARG A 175 -23.71 -26.21 -1.65
N ARG A 176 -24.97 -26.61 -1.62
CA ARG A 176 -25.89 -26.53 -2.76
C ARG A 176 -27.07 -25.64 -2.43
N VAL A 177 -27.47 -24.83 -3.39
CA VAL A 177 -28.51 -23.82 -3.23
C VAL A 177 -29.41 -23.79 -4.47
N LEU A 178 -30.73 -23.69 -4.23
CA LEU A 178 -31.71 -23.32 -5.24
C LEU A 178 -31.99 -21.83 -5.15
N LEU A 179 -31.78 -21.12 -6.25
CA LEU A 179 -31.98 -19.68 -6.37
C LEU A 179 -33.11 -19.39 -7.37
N ALA A 180 -33.96 -18.41 -7.03
CA ALA A 180 -34.88 -17.86 -8.01
C ALA A 180 -34.12 -17.20 -9.16
N ASN A 181 -34.77 -17.07 -10.33
CA ASN A 181 -34.16 -16.38 -11.45
C ASN A 181 -33.93 -14.89 -11.15
N VAL A 182 -32.70 -14.42 -11.40
CA VAL A 182 -32.35 -13.00 -11.33
C VAL A 182 -32.39 -12.41 -12.75
N PRO A 183 -33.35 -11.53 -13.06
CA PRO A 183 -33.46 -10.90 -14.39
C PRO A 183 -32.34 -9.88 -14.64
N GLY A 184 -32.26 -9.36 -15.85
CA GLY A 184 -31.36 -8.26 -16.19
C GLY A 184 -30.13 -8.66 -17.02
N VAL A 185 -29.07 -7.86 -16.94
CA VAL A 185 -27.78 -8.03 -17.64
C VAL A 185 -26.60 -7.92 -16.67
N ASP A 186 -25.48 -8.54 -17.00
CA ASP A 186 -24.25 -8.40 -16.21
C ASP A 186 -23.69 -6.99 -16.39
N CYS A 187 -23.20 -6.37 -15.31
CA CYS A 187 -22.73 -4.99 -15.34
C CYS A 187 -21.28 -4.86 -15.82
N TRP A 188 -20.78 -5.75 -16.69
CA TRP A 188 -19.41 -5.68 -17.22
C TRP A 188 -19.08 -4.28 -17.75
N GLY A 189 -17.98 -3.68 -17.27
CA GLY A 189 -17.57 -2.32 -17.63
C GLY A 189 -18.43 -1.20 -17.03
N VAL A 190 -19.53 -1.53 -16.34
CA VAL A 190 -20.50 -0.62 -15.68
C VAL A 190 -20.92 0.53 -16.61
N PRO A 191 -21.54 0.24 -17.77
CA PRO A 191 -21.80 1.25 -18.82
C PRO A 191 -22.87 2.28 -18.45
N ALA A 192 -23.71 2.02 -17.45
CA ALA A 192 -24.79 2.92 -17.03
C ALA A 192 -24.65 3.29 -15.54
N ASP A 193 -24.92 4.55 -15.21
CA ASP A 193 -24.77 5.05 -13.83
C ASP A 193 -25.75 4.42 -12.84
N GLY A 194 -26.90 3.93 -13.32
CA GLY A 194 -27.83 3.15 -12.50
C GLY A 194 -27.22 1.87 -11.91
N MET A 195 -26.17 1.33 -12.55
CA MET A 195 -25.47 0.14 -12.05
C MET A 195 -24.55 0.44 -10.85
N LEU A 196 -24.18 1.71 -10.63
CA LEU A 196 -23.27 2.10 -9.56
C LEU A 196 -23.93 2.12 -8.17
N ASP A 197 -25.25 2.09 -8.09
CA ASP A 197 -26.02 2.07 -6.83
C ASP A 197 -25.67 0.86 -5.93
N VAL A 198 -25.22 -0.23 -6.55
CA VAL A 198 -24.70 -1.41 -5.86
C VAL A 198 -23.57 -1.08 -4.88
N LEU A 199 -22.77 -0.04 -5.14
CA LEU A 199 -21.66 0.35 -4.28
C LEU A 199 -22.16 0.92 -2.96
N ASP A 200 -23.17 1.78 -3.01
CA ASP A 200 -23.74 2.40 -1.80
C ASP A 200 -24.48 1.35 -0.97
N ARG A 201 -25.31 0.53 -1.63
CA ARG A 201 -26.09 -0.53 -0.99
C ARG A 201 -25.19 -1.63 -0.40
N TRP A 202 -24.18 -2.09 -1.14
CA TRP A 202 -23.24 -3.08 -0.61
C TRP A 202 -22.42 -2.54 0.56
N THR A 203 -21.98 -1.28 0.49
CA THR A 203 -21.28 -0.62 1.60
C THR A 203 -22.17 -0.51 2.84
N ALA A 204 -23.46 -0.17 2.66
CA ALA A 204 -24.43 -0.14 3.76
C ALA A 204 -24.65 -1.54 4.37
N VAL A 205 -24.76 -2.59 3.54
CA VAL A 205 -24.84 -3.98 4.00
C VAL A 205 -23.61 -4.34 4.82
N GLN A 206 -22.41 -4.05 4.31
CA GLN A 206 -21.16 -4.28 5.02
C GLN A 206 -21.14 -3.59 6.39
N ALA A 207 -21.46 -2.30 6.45
CA ALA A 207 -21.50 -1.56 7.70
C ALA A 207 -22.51 -2.14 8.70
N ALA A 208 -23.70 -2.55 8.23
CA ALA A 208 -24.75 -3.11 9.07
C ALA A 208 -24.36 -4.47 9.66
N VAL A 209 -23.76 -5.35 8.86
CA VAL A 209 -23.41 -6.72 9.30
C VAL A 209 -22.04 -6.80 9.98
N ALA A 210 -21.29 -5.70 10.08
CA ALA A 210 -20.00 -5.67 10.77
C ALA A 210 -20.13 -6.01 12.27
N ALA A 211 -21.24 -5.61 12.92
CA ALA A 211 -21.48 -5.90 14.33
C ALA A 211 -21.71 -7.39 14.62
N ASP A 212 -22.12 -8.19 13.61
CA ASP A 212 -22.35 -9.63 13.75
C ASP A 212 -21.03 -10.43 13.92
N GLY A 213 -19.86 -9.81 13.67
CA GLY A 213 -18.56 -10.47 13.78
C GLY A 213 -18.29 -11.53 12.68
N PRO A 214 -17.21 -12.32 12.78
CA PRO A 214 -16.83 -13.24 11.69
C PRO A 214 -17.84 -14.39 11.47
N GLY A 215 -18.52 -14.86 12.52
CA GLY A 215 -19.33 -16.08 12.42
C GLY A 215 -18.47 -17.26 11.95
N GLU A 216 -18.94 -17.96 10.92
CA GLU A 216 -18.21 -19.07 10.29
C GLU A 216 -17.36 -18.64 9.08
N LEU A 217 -17.29 -17.34 8.76
CA LEU A 217 -16.52 -16.86 7.62
C LEU A 217 -15.01 -17.04 7.87
N PRO A 218 -14.23 -17.46 6.87
CA PRO A 218 -12.78 -17.51 6.97
C PRO A 218 -12.18 -16.13 7.28
N ASP A 219 -11.24 -16.08 8.22
CA ASP A 219 -10.52 -14.84 8.54
C ASP A 219 -9.49 -14.52 7.45
N ARG A 220 -9.74 -13.40 6.76
CA ARG A 220 -8.87 -12.74 5.79
C ARG A 220 -8.65 -11.28 6.16
N SER A 221 -8.63 -10.97 7.46
CA SER A 221 -8.18 -9.69 7.96
C SER A 221 -6.77 -9.35 7.46
N PRO A 222 -6.41 -8.05 7.35
CA PRO A 222 -5.06 -7.65 6.94
C PRO A 222 -3.94 -8.35 7.72
N ALA A 223 -4.10 -8.53 9.03
CA ALA A 223 -3.14 -9.24 9.88
C ALA A 223 -3.06 -10.74 9.54
N ALA A 224 -4.19 -11.42 9.31
CA ALA A 224 -4.22 -12.83 8.91
C ALA A 224 -3.58 -13.05 7.54
N LEU A 225 -3.82 -12.15 6.58
CA LEU A 225 -3.17 -12.17 5.27
C LEU A 225 -1.65 -11.99 5.39
N ALA A 226 -1.21 -11.00 6.17
CA ALA A 226 0.21 -10.76 6.44
C ALA A 226 0.90 -11.98 7.06
N ALA A 227 0.24 -12.66 8.02
CA ALA A 227 0.77 -13.83 8.69
C ALA A 227 0.88 -15.08 7.78
N ARG A 228 -0.04 -15.24 6.83
CA ARG A 228 -0.09 -16.41 5.94
C ARG A 228 0.80 -16.27 4.71
N PHE A 229 1.10 -15.04 4.30
CA PHE A 229 1.84 -14.77 3.07
C PHE A 229 3.24 -15.40 3.01
N PRO A 230 4.08 -15.39 4.07
CA PRO A 230 5.42 -16.00 4.01
C PRO A 230 5.39 -17.49 3.65
N ALA A 231 4.43 -18.26 4.19
CA ALA A 231 4.31 -19.68 3.88
C ALA A 231 3.88 -19.92 2.42
N LEU A 232 3.08 -19.03 1.85
CA LEU A 232 2.75 -19.08 0.42
C LEU A 232 4.00 -18.82 -0.44
N LEU A 233 4.84 -17.85 -0.07
CA LEU A 233 6.05 -17.53 -0.82
C LEU A 233 7.02 -18.71 -0.91
N GLU A 234 7.25 -19.41 0.21
CA GLU A 234 8.09 -20.61 0.21
C GLU A 234 7.56 -21.69 -0.75
N ARG A 235 6.24 -21.85 -0.81
CA ARG A 235 5.59 -22.79 -1.75
C ARG A 235 5.73 -22.35 -3.20
N LEU A 236 5.65 -21.05 -3.49
CA LEU A 236 5.75 -20.46 -4.83
C LEU A 236 7.19 -20.25 -5.29
N ARG A 237 8.20 -20.61 -4.50
CA ARG A 237 9.62 -20.41 -4.86
C ARG A 237 9.99 -20.95 -6.26
N PRO A 238 9.50 -22.12 -6.73
CA PRO A 238 9.79 -22.61 -8.08
C PRO A 238 9.19 -21.77 -9.22
N GLU A 239 8.17 -20.95 -8.93
CA GLU A 239 7.41 -20.17 -9.92
C GLU A 239 7.84 -18.68 -9.96
N LEU A 240 8.70 -18.28 -9.01
CA LEU A 240 9.21 -16.92 -8.87
C LEU A 240 10.71 -16.88 -9.19
N THR A 241 11.16 -15.84 -9.89
CA THR A 241 12.59 -15.53 -10.02
C THR A 241 13.19 -15.13 -8.68
N ASP A 242 14.51 -15.25 -8.51
CA ASP A 242 15.18 -14.82 -7.27
C ASP A 242 14.92 -13.34 -6.93
N ALA A 243 14.81 -12.49 -7.96
CA ALA A 243 14.51 -11.08 -7.81
C ALA A 243 13.05 -10.82 -7.37
N GLU A 244 12.09 -11.54 -7.94
CA GLU A 244 10.69 -11.48 -7.50
C GLU A 244 10.53 -12.00 -6.07
N TYR A 245 11.19 -13.10 -5.74
CA TYR A 245 11.15 -13.70 -4.40
C TYR A 245 11.71 -12.75 -3.34
N ALA A 246 12.86 -12.13 -3.59
CA ALA A 246 13.46 -11.16 -2.67
C ALA A 246 12.50 -9.98 -2.41
N LYS A 247 11.90 -9.42 -3.46
CA LYS A 247 10.90 -8.34 -3.33
C LYS A 247 9.63 -8.79 -2.59
N ALA A 248 9.19 -10.02 -2.82
CA ALA A 248 8.03 -10.58 -2.15
C ALA A 248 8.28 -10.80 -0.65
N LEU A 249 9.49 -11.21 -0.26
CA LEU A 249 9.90 -11.27 1.15
C LEU A 249 9.95 -9.89 1.80
N GLU A 250 10.42 -8.87 1.07
CA GLU A 250 10.37 -7.48 1.54
C GLU A 250 8.94 -7.02 1.79
N LEU A 251 8.03 -7.27 0.83
CA LEU A 251 6.59 -7.02 0.99
C LEU A 251 6.03 -7.77 2.20
N ALA A 252 6.35 -9.05 2.37
CA ALA A 252 5.90 -9.83 3.52
C ALA A 252 6.33 -9.21 4.86
N GLY A 253 7.52 -8.60 4.92
CA GLY A 253 7.96 -7.84 6.09
C GLY A 253 7.22 -6.50 6.29
N LEU A 254 6.64 -5.91 5.24
CA LEU A 254 5.89 -4.65 5.29
C LEU A 254 4.41 -4.83 5.64
N LEU A 255 3.81 -5.95 5.24
CA LEU A 255 2.39 -6.22 5.42
C LEU A 255 1.88 -6.08 6.87
N PRO A 256 2.61 -6.48 7.94
CA PRO A 256 2.16 -6.25 9.31
C PRO A 256 1.98 -4.76 9.65
N GLY A 257 2.87 -3.89 9.19
CA GLY A 257 2.75 -2.45 9.36
C GLY A 257 1.60 -1.86 8.56
N ILE A 258 1.43 -2.29 7.32
CA ILE A 258 0.27 -1.91 6.48
C ILE A 258 -1.04 -2.31 7.16
N ALA A 259 -1.12 -3.53 7.71
CA ALA A 259 -2.27 -4.02 8.45
C ALA A 259 -2.57 -3.14 9.69
N ALA A 260 -1.52 -2.71 10.41
CA ALA A 260 -1.67 -1.80 11.54
C ALA A 260 -2.18 -0.41 11.11
N VAL A 261 -1.66 0.20 10.04
CA VAL A 261 -2.17 1.49 9.54
C VAL A 261 -3.62 1.37 9.06
N LEU A 262 -3.96 0.26 8.38
CA LEU A 262 -5.33 0.00 7.94
C LEU A 262 -6.32 -0.04 9.11
N ALA A 263 -5.92 -0.62 10.25
CA ALA A 263 -6.76 -0.61 11.46
C ALA A 263 -7.04 0.82 11.98
N HIS A 264 -6.13 1.76 11.77
CA HIS A 264 -6.31 3.17 12.13
C HIS A 264 -7.13 3.97 11.10
N CYS A 265 -7.42 3.41 9.92
CA CYS A 265 -8.26 4.07 8.91
C CYS A 265 -9.75 4.14 9.32
N GLY A 266 -10.15 3.52 10.43
CA GLY A 266 -11.48 3.69 11.02
C GLY A 266 -12.62 2.98 10.28
N LEU A 267 -12.30 2.03 9.41
CA LEU A 267 -13.28 1.14 8.76
C LEU A 267 -13.37 -0.19 9.52
N PRO A 268 -14.57 -0.72 9.79
CA PRO A 268 -14.70 -1.98 10.50
C PRO A 268 -14.33 -3.17 9.59
N SER A 269 -13.74 -4.23 10.17
CA SER A 269 -13.76 -5.53 9.52
C SER A 269 -15.21 -5.98 9.33
N THR A 270 -15.50 -6.61 8.20
CA THR A 270 -16.86 -6.91 7.75
C THR A 270 -16.90 -8.17 6.87
N LEU A 271 -18.11 -8.57 6.48
CA LEU A 271 -18.37 -9.44 5.35
C LEU A 271 -17.76 -8.83 4.08
N VAL A 272 -16.83 -9.55 3.47
CA VAL A 272 -16.23 -9.24 2.16
C VAL A 272 -16.75 -10.30 1.20
N HIS A 273 -17.27 -9.89 0.05
CA HIS A 273 -17.78 -10.79 -0.99
C HIS A 273 -16.67 -11.70 -1.53
N GLY A 274 -15.44 -11.18 -1.63
CA GLY A 274 -14.25 -11.90 -2.10
C GLY A 274 -14.08 -11.84 -3.61
N ASP A 275 -15.18 -11.76 -4.35
CA ASP A 275 -15.18 -11.58 -5.81
C ASP A 275 -16.15 -10.47 -6.31
N PHE A 276 -16.19 -9.33 -5.61
CA PHE A 276 -17.08 -8.20 -5.92
C PHE A 276 -16.68 -7.41 -7.18
N HIS A 277 -16.80 -8.01 -8.36
CA HIS A 277 -16.58 -7.33 -9.64
C HIS A 277 -17.87 -7.16 -10.44
N PRO A 278 -17.92 -6.25 -11.44
CA PRO A 278 -19.16 -5.94 -12.15
C PRO A 278 -19.81 -7.09 -12.93
N GLY A 279 -19.08 -8.19 -13.17
CA GLY A 279 -19.64 -9.40 -13.76
C GLY A 279 -20.51 -10.21 -12.82
N ASN A 280 -20.39 -9.97 -11.51
CA ASN A 280 -21.22 -10.57 -10.46
C ASN A 280 -22.36 -9.62 -10.04
N TRP A 281 -22.59 -8.53 -10.78
CA TRP A 281 -23.71 -7.62 -10.57
C TRP A 281 -24.69 -7.76 -11.71
N ARG A 282 -25.97 -8.01 -11.38
CA ARG A 282 -27.04 -8.16 -12.36
C ARG A 282 -28.00 -6.97 -12.27
N PHE A 283 -28.15 -6.23 -13.36
CA PHE A 283 -29.00 -5.04 -13.42
C PHE A 283 -30.20 -5.25 -14.34
N ASP A 284 -31.41 -5.08 -13.82
CA ASP A 284 -32.66 -5.28 -14.56
C ASP A 284 -33.24 -4.02 -15.22
N GLY A 285 -32.58 -2.87 -15.06
CA GLY A 285 -33.05 -1.57 -15.51
C GLY A 285 -33.48 -0.65 -14.36
N GLU A 286 -33.77 -1.22 -13.19
CA GLU A 286 -34.16 -0.49 -11.99
C GLU A 286 -33.21 -0.80 -10.83
N ARG A 287 -32.87 -2.08 -10.61
CA ARG A 287 -32.16 -2.56 -9.43
C ARG A 287 -31.00 -3.46 -9.79
N VAL A 288 -29.99 -3.46 -8.92
CA VAL A 288 -28.85 -4.37 -8.98
C VAL A 288 -29.00 -5.47 -7.95
N THR A 289 -28.77 -6.72 -8.36
CA THR A 289 -28.58 -7.87 -7.48
C THR A 289 -27.14 -8.36 -7.59
N VAL A 290 -26.49 -8.57 -6.45
CA VAL A 290 -25.14 -9.15 -6.35
C VAL A 290 -25.26 -10.67 -6.35
N LEU A 291 -24.42 -11.36 -7.11
CA LEU A 291 -24.39 -12.80 -7.28
C LEU A 291 -23.05 -13.37 -6.81
N ASP A 292 -23.00 -14.68 -6.58
CA ASP A 292 -21.74 -15.44 -6.40
C ASP A 292 -20.99 -15.21 -5.06
N PHE A 293 -21.65 -15.54 -3.95
CA PHE A 293 -21.10 -15.31 -2.59
C PHE A 293 -20.20 -16.45 -2.07
N SER A 294 -19.80 -17.41 -2.91
CA SER A 294 -19.06 -18.60 -2.46
C SER A 294 -17.61 -18.35 -2.00
N ASP A 295 -17.07 -17.17 -2.33
CA ASP A 295 -15.73 -16.72 -1.92
C ASP A 295 -15.75 -15.74 -0.75
N ALA A 296 -16.90 -15.57 -0.09
CA ALA A 296 -17.03 -14.60 0.97
C ALA A 296 -16.17 -14.92 2.20
N VAL A 297 -15.64 -13.87 2.81
CA VAL A 297 -14.70 -13.95 3.94
C VAL A 297 -14.98 -12.84 4.95
N TRP A 298 -14.38 -12.97 6.13
CA TRP A 298 -14.30 -11.88 7.09
C TRP A 298 -13.01 -11.09 6.85
N GLY A 299 -13.09 -9.79 6.56
CA GLY A 299 -11.92 -9.02 6.18
C GLY A 299 -12.15 -7.51 6.14
N HIS A 300 -11.21 -6.81 5.51
CA HIS A 300 -11.29 -5.35 5.38
C HIS A 300 -12.11 -4.99 4.12
N PRO A 301 -13.08 -4.05 4.19
CA PRO A 301 -14.00 -3.76 3.08
C PRO A 301 -13.33 -3.24 1.82
N ALA A 302 -12.12 -2.65 1.96
CA ALA A 302 -11.31 -2.21 0.82
C ALA A 302 -10.98 -3.34 -0.17
N LEU A 303 -11.02 -4.62 0.24
CA LEU A 303 -10.84 -5.75 -0.68
C LEU A 303 -11.92 -5.76 -1.77
N ASP A 304 -13.19 -5.62 -1.39
CA ASP A 304 -14.29 -5.47 -2.35
C ASP A 304 -14.24 -4.12 -3.06
N GLY A 305 -13.82 -3.04 -2.37
CA GLY A 305 -13.68 -1.72 -2.98
C GLY A 305 -12.67 -1.68 -4.14
N LEU A 306 -11.59 -2.47 -4.07
CA LEU A 306 -10.55 -2.54 -5.10
C LEU A 306 -10.87 -3.53 -6.22
N ARG A 307 -11.66 -4.56 -5.94
CA ARG A 307 -11.93 -5.68 -6.86
C ARG A 307 -12.44 -5.25 -8.25
N PRO A 308 -13.28 -4.21 -8.41
CA PRO A 308 -13.74 -3.76 -9.72
C PRO A 308 -12.64 -3.23 -10.65
N ALA A 309 -11.52 -2.72 -10.12
CA ALA A 309 -10.54 -1.93 -10.88
C ALA A 309 -10.02 -2.65 -12.14
N ALA A 310 -9.79 -3.97 -12.07
CA ALA A 310 -9.26 -4.76 -13.18
C ALA A 310 -10.25 -4.93 -14.37
N PHE A 311 -11.51 -4.52 -14.22
CA PHE A 311 -12.57 -4.70 -15.22
C PHE A 311 -13.13 -3.39 -15.76
N LEU A 312 -12.51 -2.27 -15.40
CA LEU A 312 -12.99 -0.93 -15.69
C LEU A 312 -11.92 -0.15 -16.46
N SER A 313 -12.37 0.82 -17.25
CA SER A 313 -11.45 1.85 -17.75
C SER A 313 -10.95 2.71 -16.58
N PRO A 314 -9.80 3.40 -16.71
CA PRO A 314 -9.30 4.31 -15.68
C PRO A 314 -10.34 5.36 -15.23
N GLU A 315 -11.12 5.89 -16.18
CA GLU A 315 -12.17 6.87 -15.90
C GLU A 315 -13.29 6.25 -15.08
N ARG A 316 -13.77 5.07 -15.48
CA ARG A 316 -14.87 4.40 -14.77
C ARG A 316 -14.44 3.88 -13.40
N TRP A 317 -13.18 3.47 -13.27
CA TRP A 317 -12.59 3.15 -11.98
C TRP A 317 -12.55 4.38 -11.05
N ALA A 318 -12.24 5.57 -11.57
CA ALA A 318 -12.26 6.79 -10.77
C ALA A 318 -13.67 7.08 -10.20
N ASP A 319 -14.73 6.89 -10.99
CA ASP A 319 -16.12 7.02 -10.54
C ASP A 319 -16.46 6.02 -9.43
N VAL A 320 -16.14 4.74 -9.64
CA VAL A 320 -16.39 3.65 -8.68
C VAL A 320 -15.65 3.92 -7.37
N ARG A 321 -14.37 4.30 -7.45
CA ARG A 321 -13.55 4.66 -6.30
C ARG A 321 -14.15 5.84 -5.53
N ALA A 322 -14.53 6.91 -6.23
CA ALA A 322 -15.10 8.10 -5.62
C ALA A 322 -16.42 7.80 -4.90
N ARG A 323 -17.29 6.97 -5.51
CA ARG A 323 -18.57 6.58 -4.93
C ARG A 323 -18.40 5.69 -3.70
N TRP A 324 -17.53 4.67 -3.76
CA TRP A 324 -17.22 3.82 -2.61
C TRP A 324 -16.66 4.62 -1.42
N VAL A 325 -15.76 5.57 -1.70
CA VAL A 325 -15.21 6.51 -0.70
C VAL A 325 -16.31 7.36 -0.07
N ALA A 326 -17.21 7.92 -0.89
CA ALA A 326 -18.32 8.74 -0.40
C ALA A 326 -19.29 7.94 0.49
N ALA A 327 -19.62 6.71 0.11
CA ALA A 327 -20.48 5.81 0.87
C ALA A 327 -19.91 5.53 2.28
N TRP A 328 -18.62 5.19 2.37
CA TRP A 328 -17.97 4.96 3.67
C TRP A 328 -17.85 6.22 4.52
N ARG A 329 -17.56 7.38 3.92
CA ARG A 329 -17.54 8.66 4.66
C ARG A 329 -18.91 9.00 5.24
N ALA A 330 -20.00 8.70 4.54
CA ALA A 330 -21.35 8.93 5.04
C ALA A 330 -21.66 8.06 6.26
N LEU A 331 -21.22 6.80 6.27
CA LEU A 331 -21.49 5.84 7.35
C LEU A 331 -20.50 5.95 8.51
N ALA A 332 -19.25 6.32 8.23
CA ALA A 332 -18.17 6.48 9.20
C ALA A 332 -17.39 7.80 8.95
N PRO A 333 -17.91 8.96 9.40
CA PRO A 333 -17.33 10.28 9.08
C PRO A 333 -15.89 10.52 9.57
N ARG A 334 -15.41 9.74 10.55
CA ARG A 334 -14.04 9.81 11.08
C ARG A 334 -13.07 8.84 10.39
N SER A 335 -13.56 8.04 9.44
CA SER A 335 -12.74 7.08 8.69
C SER A 335 -11.95 7.76 7.57
N ASN A 336 -10.91 7.08 7.08
CA ASN A 336 -10.12 7.50 5.92
C ASN A 336 -10.16 6.42 4.82
N PRO A 337 -11.28 6.31 4.08
CA PRO A 337 -11.45 5.29 3.06
C PRO A 337 -10.49 5.44 1.87
N GLU A 338 -10.10 6.66 1.50
CA GLU A 338 -9.09 6.87 0.46
C GLU A 338 -7.76 6.22 0.81
N ARG A 339 -7.31 6.45 2.04
CA ARG A 339 -6.07 5.87 2.56
C ARG A 339 -6.18 4.35 2.67
N ALA A 340 -7.35 3.85 3.04
CA ALA A 340 -7.57 2.42 3.13
C ALA A 340 -7.46 1.71 1.78
N LEU A 341 -8.01 2.29 0.70
CA LEU A 341 -7.85 1.73 -0.66
C LEU A 341 -6.38 1.74 -1.12
N GLU A 342 -5.65 2.81 -0.84
CA GLU A 342 -4.23 2.92 -1.20
C GLU A 342 -3.40 1.83 -0.50
N LEU A 343 -3.63 1.62 0.79
CA LEU A 343 -2.89 0.66 1.60
C LEU A 343 -3.29 -0.79 1.37
N ALA A 344 -4.56 -1.05 1.07
CA ALA A 344 -5.08 -2.40 0.89
C ALA A 344 -4.72 -3.02 -0.48
N ALA A 345 -4.22 -2.23 -1.44
CA ALA A 345 -3.89 -2.70 -2.78
C ALA A 345 -3.01 -3.98 -2.81
N PRO A 346 -1.84 -4.03 -2.14
CA PRO A 346 -1.05 -5.26 -2.09
C PRO A 346 -1.76 -6.40 -1.36
N LEU A 347 -2.55 -6.10 -0.32
CA LEU A 347 -3.30 -7.11 0.44
C LEU A 347 -4.44 -7.74 -0.40
N ALA A 348 -5.03 -7.00 -1.34
CA ALA A 348 -6.03 -7.54 -2.26
C ALA A 348 -5.44 -8.63 -3.15
N HIS A 349 -4.25 -8.40 -3.69
CA HIS A 349 -3.53 -9.40 -4.48
C HIS A 349 -3.00 -10.55 -3.63
N VAL A 350 -2.53 -10.30 -2.40
CA VAL A 350 -2.16 -11.37 -1.46
C VAL A 350 -3.36 -12.26 -1.10
N HIS A 351 -4.54 -11.65 -0.91
CA HIS A 351 -5.79 -12.38 -0.71
C HIS A 351 -6.09 -13.30 -1.90
N SER A 352 -6.06 -12.77 -3.12
CA SER A 352 -6.27 -13.53 -4.36
C SER A 352 -5.25 -14.66 -4.51
N ALA A 353 -3.96 -14.40 -4.30
CA ALA A 353 -2.90 -15.41 -4.38
C ALA A 353 -3.16 -16.59 -3.43
N LEU A 354 -3.52 -16.28 -2.18
CA LEU A 354 -3.87 -17.31 -1.20
C LEU A 354 -5.17 -18.05 -1.57
N ARG A 355 -6.13 -17.38 -2.22
CA ARG A 355 -7.39 -17.99 -2.66
C ARG A 355 -7.18 -18.93 -3.85
N TYR A 356 -6.41 -18.50 -4.85
CA TYR A 356 -6.04 -19.37 -5.98
C TYR A 356 -5.21 -20.56 -5.54
N GLN A 357 -4.30 -20.41 -4.57
CA GLN A 357 -3.58 -21.55 -4.02
C GLN A 357 -4.51 -22.53 -3.29
N GLU A 358 -5.51 -22.03 -2.56
CA GLU A 358 -6.54 -22.86 -1.92
C GLU A 358 -7.37 -23.63 -2.96
N PHE A 359 -7.68 -23.02 -4.11
CA PHE A 359 -8.30 -23.73 -5.22
C PHE A 359 -7.44 -24.87 -5.73
N LEU A 360 -6.16 -24.60 -6.04
CA LEU A 360 -5.22 -25.62 -6.54
C LEU A 360 -5.03 -26.80 -5.56
N ASP A 361 -5.03 -26.50 -4.26
CA ASP A 361 -4.94 -27.48 -3.18
C ASP A 361 -6.22 -28.31 -3.05
N GLY A 362 -7.38 -27.76 -3.45
CA GLY A 362 -8.70 -28.35 -3.29
C GLY A 362 -9.27 -29.08 -4.51
N ILE A 363 -8.52 -29.15 -5.62
CA ILE A 363 -9.03 -29.68 -6.91
C ILE A 363 -8.12 -30.78 -7.50
N GLU A 364 -8.70 -31.66 -8.31
CA GLU A 364 -7.94 -32.74 -8.97
C GLU A 364 -7.02 -32.22 -10.09
N PRO A 365 -5.92 -32.92 -10.43
CA PRO A 365 -4.92 -32.42 -11.37
C PRO A 365 -5.45 -31.99 -12.75
N SER A 366 -6.49 -32.65 -13.28
CA SER A 366 -7.08 -32.29 -14.58
C SER A 366 -7.81 -30.94 -14.57
N GLU A 367 -8.17 -30.45 -13.39
CA GLU A 367 -8.85 -29.18 -13.16
C GLU A 367 -7.89 -28.05 -12.76
N ARG A 368 -6.62 -28.34 -12.44
CA ARG A 368 -5.60 -27.32 -12.15
C ARG A 368 -5.33 -26.32 -13.29
N PRO A 369 -5.45 -26.67 -14.59
CA PRO A 369 -5.22 -25.71 -15.68
C PRO A 369 -6.09 -24.45 -15.65
N TYR A 370 -7.19 -24.43 -14.90
CA TYR A 370 -8.00 -23.22 -14.71
C TYR A 370 -7.27 -22.11 -13.95
N HIS A 371 -6.41 -22.48 -12.98
CA HIS A 371 -5.79 -21.56 -12.01
C HIS A 371 -4.26 -21.71 -11.93
N ALA A 372 -3.66 -22.48 -12.84
CA ALA A 372 -2.23 -22.74 -12.84
C ALA A 372 -1.46 -21.46 -13.21
N GLY A 373 -0.58 -21.00 -12.31
CA GLY A 373 0.17 -19.76 -12.43
C GLY A 373 -0.48 -18.55 -11.74
N ASP A 374 -1.80 -18.59 -11.49
CA ASP A 374 -2.54 -17.47 -10.88
C ASP A 374 -1.97 -17.03 -9.52
N PRO A 375 -1.58 -17.92 -8.58
CA PRO A 375 -0.98 -17.48 -7.32
C PRO A 375 0.29 -16.65 -7.51
N ALA A 376 1.18 -17.07 -8.42
CA ALA A 376 2.42 -16.34 -8.70
C ALA A 376 2.15 -15.02 -9.42
N ASP A 377 1.19 -15.00 -10.34
CA ASP A 377 0.77 -13.77 -11.03
C ASP A 377 0.15 -12.75 -10.08
N GLU A 378 -0.64 -13.19 -9.10
CA GLU A 378 -1.14 -12.31 -8.05
C GLU A 378 -0.02 -11.81 -7.13
N VAL A 379 1.02 -12.59 -6.85
CA VAL A 379 2.22 -12.07 -6.16
C VAL A 379 2.87 -10.96 -6.99
N ARG A 380 3.02 -11.12 -8.31
CA ARG A 380 3.57 -10.07 -9.19
C ARG A 380 2.71 -8.81 -9.16
N ARG A 381 1.39 -8.94 -9.25
CA ARG A 381 0.46 -7.81 -9.13
C ARG A 381 0.52 -7.13 -7.77
N ALA A 382 0.71 -7.89 -6.68
CA ALA A 382 0.94 -7.31 -5.36
C ALA A 382 2.20 -6.43 -5.37
N LEU A 383 3.28 -6.88 -6.01
CA LEU A 383 4.52 -6.11 -6.17
C LEU A 383 4.35 -4.87 -7.07
N GLU A 384 3.53 -4.94 -8.11
CA GLU A 384 3.21 -3.81 -9.00
C GLU A 384 2.30 -2.77 -8.32
N SER A 385 1.39 -3.22 -7.46
CA SER A 385 0.45 -2.37 -6.72
C SER A 385 1.13 -1.51 -5.64
N LEU A 386 2.34 -1.88 -5.24
CA LEU A 386 3.19 -1.05 -4.41
C LEU A 386 3.63 0.16 -5.24
N GLY A 387 3.02 1.32 -4.97
CA GLY A 387 3.52 2.58 -5.51
C GLY A 387 5.02 2.77 -5.17
N PRO A 388 5.75 3.62 -5.91
CA PRO A 388 7.20 3.84 -5.74
C PRO A 388 7.62 4.39 -4.35
N ALA A 389 6.67 4.57 -3.42
CA ALA A 389 6.86 5.07 -2.06
C ALA A 389 7.11 3.99 -1.00
N LEU A 390 6.78 2.72 -1.27
CA LEU A 390 6.74 1.67 -0.23
C LEU A 390 7.91 0.67 -0.26
N PHE A 391 8.80 0.77 -1.27
CA PHE A 391 9.98 -0.09 -1.33
C PHE A 391 11.22 0.56 -0.69
N PRO A 392 11.87 -0.13 0.26
CA PRO A 392 13.29 0.06 0.50
C PRO A 392 14.09 -0.57 -0.64
N THR A 393 14.42 0.21 -1.67
CA THR A 393 15.28 -0.21 -2.79
C THR A 393 16.76 -0.35 -2.40
N SER A 394 17.10 -1.39 -1.65
CA SER A 394 18.26 -2.28 -1.85
C SER A 394 18.71 -2.90 -0.53
N GLY A 395 18.40 -4.18 -0.34
CA GLY A 395 18.97 -4.98 0.75
C GLY A 395 20.49 -5.24 0.63
N SER A 396 21.22 -4.54 -0.24
CA SER A 396 22.65 -4.79 -0.47
C SER A 396 23.57 -3.57 -0.33
N GLU A 397 23.08 -2.34 -0.55
CA GLU A 397 23.89 -1.11 -0.39
C GLU A 397 23.28 -0.16 0.66
N PRO A 398 24.06 0.32 1.65
CA PRO A 398 23.55 1.25 2.66
C PRO A 398 23.19 2.65 2.11
N ARG A 399 23.52 2.95 0.84
CA ARG A 399 23.16 4.20 0.16
C ARG A 399 21.72 4.15 -0.33
N GLY A 400 20.94 5.18 0.00
CA GLY A 400 19.51 5.29 -0.30
C GLY A 400 18.61 4.94 0.89
N ALA A 401 19.14 4.35 1.96
CA ALA A 401 18.33 3.87 3.08
C ALA A 401 17.63 5.01 3.85
N GLY A 402 18.26 6.18 3.99
CA GLY A 402 17.63 7.37 4.58
C GLY A 402 16.50 7.92 3.71
N ARG A 403 16.65 7.89 2.38
CA ARG A 403 15.60 8.27 1.42
C ARG A 403 14.40 7.34 1.51
N GLU A 404 14.66 6.06 1.66
CA GLU A 404 13.65 5.02 1.81
C GLU A 404 12.89 5.17 3.11
N LEU A 405 13.60 5.40 4.23
CA LEU A 405 12.95 5.66 5.50
C LEU A 405 12.07 6.93 5.43
N HIS A 406 12.57 8.00 4.83
CA HIS A 406 11.76 9.21 4.63
C HIS A 406 10.48 8.90 3.83
N ARG A 407 10.58 8.16 2.72
CA ARG A 407 9.41 7.76 1.93
C ARG A 407 8.44 6.90 2.71
N ALA A 408 8.96 5.93 3.48
CA ALA A 408 8.15 5.06 4.31
C ALA A 408 7.43 5.84 5.42
N LEU A 409 8.08 6.82 6.06
CA LEU A 409 7.45 7.70 7.05
C LEU A 409 6.39 8.61 6.40
N MET A 410 6.68 9.17 5.22
CA MET A 410 5.69 10.00 4.52
C MET A 410 4.50 9.20 3.99
N ALA A 411 4.72 7.92 3.64
CA ALA A 411 3.66 7.04 3.23
C ALA A 411 2.92 6.50 4.46
N LEU A 412 3.56 5.65 5.26
CA LEU A 412 2.96 4.82 6.31
C LEU A 412 2.95 5.47 7.70
N GLY A 413 3.59 6.63 7.87
CA GLY A 413 3.77 7.24 9.17
C GLY A 413 2.47 7.67 9.84
N ASP A 414 2.30 7.19 11.07
CA ASP A 414 1.16 7.41 11.96
C ASP A 414 1.65 7.08 13.40
N PRO A 415 1.07 7.64 14.48
CA PRO A 415 1.51 7.36 15.84
C PRO A 415 1.58 5.87 16.20
N GLY A 416 0.70 5.04 15.64
CA GLY A 416 0.67 3.60 15.88
C GLY A 416 1.71 2.79 15.09
N VAL A 417 2.34 3.38 14.06
CA VAL A 417 3.18 2.64 13.09
C VAL A 417 4.60 3.19 12.97
N THR A 418 4.81 4.48 13.27
CA THR A 418 6.14 5.11 13.22
C THR A 418 7.19 4.35 14.06
N PRO A 419 6.94 3.95 15.32
CA PRO A 419 7.93 3.19 16.08
C PRO A 419 8.31 1.88 15.40
N TRP A 420 7.32 1.17 14.86
CA TRP A 420 7.54 -0.07 14.12
C TRP A 420 8.32 0.15 12.82
N LEU A 421 8.07 1.23 12.08
CA LEU A 421 8.85 1.56 10.86
C LEU A 421 10.33 1.80 11.19
N LEU A 422 10.60 2.55 12.25
CA LEU A 422 11.95 2.83 12.72
C LEU A 422 12.65 1.53 13.18
N ASP A 423 11.93 0.68 13.91
CA ASP A 423 12.44 -0.61 14.40
C ASP A 423 12.59 -1.68 13.31
N ALA A 424 11.80 -1.63 12.24
CA ALA A 424 11.94 -2.52 11.09
C ALA A 424 13.09 -2.09 10.18
N TRP A 425 13.29 -0.77 10.02
CA TRP A 425 14.36 -0.19 9.21
C TRP A 425 15.73 -0.38 9.87
N ALA A 426 15.82 -0.11 11.16
CA ALA A 426 17.10 -0.03 11.87
C ALA A 426 17.93 -1.33 11.83
N PRO A 427 17.43 -2.55 12.13
CA PRO A 427 18.23 -3.77 12.06
C PRO A 427 18.75 -4.12 10.66
N ARG A 428 18.04 -3.69 9.61
CA ARG A 428 18.43 -3.93 8.20
C ARG A 428 19.52 -2.97 7.75
N ALA A 429 19.41 -1.70 8.14
CA ALA A 429 20.36 -0.66 7.75
C ALA A 429 21.56 -0.55 8.71
N LEU A 430 21.33 -0.51 10.02
CA LEU A 430 22.31 -0.12 11.05
C LEU A 430 23.68 -0.80 10.97
N PRO A 431 23.79 -2.13 10.77
CA PRO A 431 25.10 -2.79 10.77
C PRO A 431 26.07 -2.23 9.73
N ARG A 432 25.57 -1.76 8.58
CA ARG A 432 26.37 -1.15 7.50
C ARG A 432 26.25 0.38 7.45
N TYR A 433 25.20 0.92 8.06
CA TYR A 433 24.90 2.35 7.99
C TYR A 433 25.79 3.17 8.93
N ALA A 434 26.11 2.67 10.13
CA ALA A 434 27.09 3.33 10.99
C ALA A 434 28.48 3.39 10.35
N GLU A 435 28.90 2.32 9.66
CA GLU A 435 30.15 2.28 8.88
C GLU A 435 30.12 3.29 7.71
N LEU A 436 28.98 3.40 7.01
CA LEU A 436 28.79 4.40 5.95
C LEU A 436 28.96 5.83 6.47
N LEU A 437 28.43 6.13 7.66
CA LEU A 437 28.49 7.47 8.25
C LEU A 437 29.84 7.79 8.93
N ALA A 438 30.60 6.78 9.35
CA ALA A 438 31.83 6.97 10.12
C ALA A 438 32.83 7.97 9.52
N PRO A 439 33.08 8.02 8.19
CA PRO A 439 33.97 9.02 7.60
C PRO A 439 33.51 10.48 7.80
N ALA A 440 32.22 10.73 7.99
CA ALA A 440 31.68 12.05 8.26
C ALA A 440 31.86 12.49 9.72
N ALA A 441 32.25 11.58 10.63
CA ALA A 441 32.40 11.91 12.05
C ALA A 441 33.60 12.83 12.37
N ALA A 442 34.52 13.03 11.43
CA ALA A 442 35.68 13.90 11.61
C ALA A 442 36.00 14.69 10.34
N PHE A 443 36.29 15.99 10.49
CA PHE A 443 36.59 16.90 9.38
C PHE A 443 37.76 16.38 8.53
N ALA A 444 38.82 15.92 9.17
CA ALA A 444 40.01 15.40 8.47
C ALA A 444 39.72 14.13 7.66
N SER A 445 38.87 13.24 8.19
CA SER A 445 38.45 12.01 7.49
C SER A 445 37.58 12.35 6.28
N PHE A 446 36.55 13.17 6.48
CA PHE A 446 35.61 13.59 5.44
C PHE A 446 36.30 14.30 4.26
N THR A 447 37.23 15.21 4.57
CA THR A 447 37.96 16.01 3.56
C THR A 447 39.01 15.21 2.78
N ARG A 448 39.43 14.04 3.26
CA ARG A 448 40.32 13.13 2.53
C ARG A 448 39.58 12.18 1.59
N LEU A 449 38.26 12.01 1.75
CA LEU A 449 37.48 11.15 0.88
C LEU A 449 37.55 11.60 -0.59
N PRO A 450 37.63 10.65 -1.54
CA PRO A 450 37.42 10.93 -2.96
C PRO A 450 36.10 11.66 -3.19
N ARG A 451 36.07 12.58 -4.18
CA ARG A 451 34.90 13.42 -4.48
C ARG A 451 33.60 12.62 -4.59
N LYS A 452 33.63 11.47 -5.27
CA LYS A 452 32.44 10.63 -5.50
C LYS A 452 31.92 10.00 -4.21
N GLU A 453 32.82 9.58 -3.33
CA GLU A 453 32.46 8.98 -2.04
C GLU A 453 31.88 10.02 -1.09
N ARG A 454 32.55 11.17 -0.98
CA ARG A 454 32.08 12.32 -0.21
C ARG A 454 30.69 12.75 -0.65
N ARG A 455 30.49 12.92 -1.96
CA ARG A 455 29.20 13.33 -2.53
C ARG A 455 28.07 12.39 -2.12
N GLY A 456 28.28 11.08 -2.22
CA GLY A 456 27.25 10.13 -1.82
C GLY A 456 26.99 10.13 -0.31
N LEU A 457 28.01 10.40 0.51
CA LEU A 457 27.84 10.55 1.95
C LEU A 457 27.05 11.83 2.31
N GLU A 458 27.32 12.95 1.62
CA GLU A 458 26.55 14.20 1.76
C GLU A 458 25.09 14.01 1.33
N GLU A 459 24.84 13.28 0.23
CA GLU A 459 23.50 12.94 -0.26
C GLU A 459 22.74 12.03 0.73
N GLU A 460 23.42 11.07 1.37
CA GLU A 460 22.81 10.20 2.37
C GLU A 460 22.48 10.94 3.67
N LEU A 461 23.43 11.75 4.18
CA LEU A 461 23.20 12.62 5.34
C LEU A 461 22.06 13.60 5.09
N TYR A 462 21.89 14.06 3.85
CA TYR A 462 20.77 14.92 3.47
C TYR A 462 19.44 14.16 3.58
N ALA A 463 19.39 12.94 3.04
CA ALA A 463 18.21 12.10 3.12
C ALA A 463 17.83 11.79 4.57
N LEU A 464 18.81 11.46 5.42
CA LEU A 464 18.61 11.26 6.85
C LEU A 464 18.21 12.57 7.57
N GLY A 465 18.73 13.72 7.14
CA GLY A 465 18.31 15.03 7.65
C GLY A 465 16.83 15.30 7.40
N ARG A 466 16.29 14.89 6.24
CA ARG A 466 14.85 14.95 5.98
C ARG A 466 14.05 14.03 6.89
N VAL A 467 14.58 12.85 7.23
CA VAL A 467 13.97 11.97 8.25
C VAL A 467 13.89 12.70 9.59
N ALA A 468 14.98 13.34 10.01
CA ALA A 468 15.02 14.11 11.26
C ALA A 468 13.98 15.25 11.25
N ASP A 469 13.91 16.02 10.16
CA ASP A 469 12.96 17.11 9.99
C ASP A 469 11.50 16.65 10.15
N VAL A 470 11.16 15.51 9.54
CA VAL A 470 9.81 14.93 9.55
C VAL A 470 9.46 14.35 10.93
N LEU A 471 10.38 13.61 11.57
CA LEU A 471 10.17 13.06 12.91
C LEU A 471 10.04 14.14 13.99
N ALA A 472 10.70 15.29 13.81
CA ALA A 472 10.66 16.39 14.76
C ALA A 472 9.38 17.25 14.69
N LEU A 473 8.52 17.09 13.66
CA LEU A 473 7.36 17.96 13.45
C LEU A 473 6.39 17.99 14.63
N ASP A 474 6.16 16.86 15.28
CA ASP A 474 5.26 16.78 16.44
C ASP A 474 5.84 17.45 17.70
N LEU A 475 7.16 17.59 17.78
CA LEU A 475 7.87 18.27 18.87
C LEU A 475 7.91 19.79 18.69
N GLN A 476 7.73 20.28 17.47
CA GLN A 476 7.85 21.69 17.13
C GLN A 476 6.56 22.47 17.49
N PRO A 477 6.69 23.71 17.99
CA PRO A 477 5.54 24.56 18.29
C PRO A 477 4.75 24.88 17.00
N PRO A 478 3.43 25.10 17.10
CA PRO A 478 2.65 25.62 15.99
C PRO A 478 3.07 27.07 15.67
N TYR A 479 2.93 27.50 14.41
CA TYR A 479 3.18 28.90 14.04
C TYR A 479 1.89 29.67 13.83
N GLY A 480 1.63 30.60 14.74
CA GLY A 480 0.40 31.39 14.77
C GLY A 480 -0.87 30.53 14.77
N ASP A 481 -1.98 31.14 14.37
CA ASP A 481 -3.29 30.49 14.16
C ASP A 481 -3.44 29.88 12.75
N GLY A 482 -2.34 29.76 12.00
CA GLY A 482 -2.35 29.31 10.60
C GLY A 482 -2.60 27.80 10.46
N PRO A 483 -3.15 27.34 9.32
CA PRO A 483 -3.40 25.92 9.10
C PRO A 483 -2.08 25.13 9.12
N VAL A 484 -2.09 23.98 9.80
CA VAL A 484 -0.98 23.01 9.79
C VAL A 484 -0.67 22.67 8.33
N ARG A 485 0.52 23.03 7.85
CA ARG A 485 0.91 22.87 6.43
C ARG A 485 1.15 21.42 5.98
N ASP A 486 0.86 20.43 6.82
CA ASP A 486 0.67 19.02 6.42
C ASP A 486 0.31 18.17 7.66
N GLY A 487 -0.78 17.41 7.54
CA GLY A 487 -1.51 16.81 8.68
C GLY A 487 -1.09 15.43 9.18
N ALA A 488 0.07 14.88 8.80
CA ALA A 488 0.51 13.58 9.33
C ALA A 488 1.23 13.77 10.67
N ARG A 489 0.58 13.40 11.77
CA ARG A 489 1.27 13.20 13.05
C ARG A 489 1.97 11.86 13.01
N LEU A 490 3.27 11.85 13.29
CA LEU A 490 4.03 10.61 13.39
C LEU A 490 4.03 10.05 14.80
N GLY A 491 3.62 10.85 15.78
CA GLY A 491 3.41 10.44 17.16
C GLY A 491 4.66 9.97 17.87
N LEU A 492 5.83 10.37 17.37
CA LEU A 492 7.10 10.08 18.03
C LEU A 492 7.36 11.15 19.10
N ASP A 493 7.52 10.72 20.34
CA ASP A 493 7.88 11.62 21.43
C ASP A 493 9.37 11.97 21.40
N ARG A 494 9.79 12.89 22.28
CA ARG A 494 11.17 13.34 22.37
C ARG A 494 12.15 12.18 22.66
N ALA A 495 11.75 11.24 23.50
CA ALA A 495 12.59 10.11 23.89
C ALA A 495 12.79 9.14 22.71
N GLY A 496 11.74 8.81 21.97
CA GLY A 496 11.81 7.99 20.76
C GLY A 496 12.64 8.63 19.66
N TYR A 497 12.50 9.95 19.47
CA TYR A 497 13.30 10.71 18.52
C TYR A 497 14.80 10.66 18.88
N ALA A 498 15.16 10.93 20.14
CA ALA A 498 16.55 10.83 20.60
C ALA A 498 17.11 9.40 20.54
N ALA A 499 16.33 8.41 20.95
CA ALA A 499 16.74 6.99 20.94
C ALA A 499 17.04 6.49 19.52
N PHE A 500 16.27 6.92 18.52
CA PHE A 500 16.53 6.55 17.13
C PHE A 500 17.89 7.04 16.63
N PHE A 501 18.23 8.32 16.84
CA PHE A 501 19.52 8.87 16.41
C PHE A 501 20.69 8.40 17.27
N ALA A 502 20.47 8.09 18.54
CA ALA A 502 21.48 7.45 19.38
C ALA A 502 21.91 6.08 18.82
N ARG A 503 20.98 5.29 18.26
CA ARG A 503 21.31 4.01 17.59
C ARG A 503 22.17 4.20 16.34
N LEU A 504 22.16 5.38 15.74
CA LEU A 504 22.99 5.77 14.59
C LEU A 504 24.38 6.29 15.01
N GLY A 505 24.70 6.25 16.31
CA GLY A 505 25.98 6.73 16.85
C GLY A 505 26.05 8.24 17.05
N MET A 506 24.90 8.92 17.05
CA MET A 506 24.84 10.37 17.24
C MET A 506 24.56 10.72 18.70
N ALA A 507 25.18 11.79 19.19
CA ALA A 507 24.97 12.32 20.53
C ALA A 507 24.00 13.50 20.52
N GLU A 508 23.09 13.54 21.49
CA GLU A 508 22.16 14.66 21.68
C GLU A 508 22.90 15.94 22.05
N VAL A 509 22.47 17.05 21.45
CA VAL A 509 22.89 18.41 21.77
C VAL A 509 21.99 18.95 22.89
N GLY A 510 22.60 19.31 24.03
CA GLY A 510 21.91 19.79 25.22
C GLY A 510 22.02 21.29 25.49
N ALA A 511 21.48 21.72 26.64
CA ALA A 511 21.42 23.12 27.10
C ALA A 511 22.56 23.54 28.05
N ALA A 512 23.54 22.66 28.30
CA ALA A 512 24.44 22.76 29.46
C ALA A 512 25.28 24.05 29.50
N ASP A 513 25.65 24.59 28.34
CA ASP A 513 26.56 25.73 28.21
C ASP A 513 25.87 27.01 27.68
N GLY A 514 24.54 27.05 27.68
CA GLY A 514 23.75 28.19 27.19
C GLY A 514 23.53 28.20 25.68
N PHE A 515 23.17 29.35 25.12
CA PHE A 515 22.92 29.49 23.68
C PHE A 515 24.23 29.42 22.89
N ASP A 516 24.23 28.58 21.86
CA ASP A 516 25.38 28.36 20.98
C ASP A 516 24.87 28.31 19.53
N PRO A 517 25.20 29.31 18.70
CA PRO A 517 24.73 29.41 17.32
C PRO A 517 25.38 28.40 16.36
N PHE A 518 26.22 27.48 16.83
CA PHE A 518 26.59 26.28 16.08
C PHE A 518 25.59 25.16 16.35
N LEU A 519 25.26 24.94 17.62
CA LEU A 519 24.46 23.81 18.11
C LEU A 519 22.94 24.05 18.05
N HIS A 520 22.53 25.31 18.08
CA HIS A 520 21.14 25.71 18.28
C HIS A 520 20.54 26.42 17.06
N GLU A 521 19.25 26.21 16.83
CA GLU A 521 18.42 27.02 15.95
C GLU A 521 17.33 27.73 16.76
N ILE A 522 17.15 29.03 16.53
CA ILE A 522 16.14 29.81 17.25
C ILE A 522 14.77 29.44 16.69
N ALA A 523 13.95 28.79 17.51
CA ALA A 523 12.59 28.40 17.16
C ALA A 523 11.57 29.44 17.61
N GLU A 524 11.79 30.02 18.78
CA GLU A 524 10.94 31.04 19.38
C GLU A 524 11.79 32.10 20.08
N LEU A 525 11.41 33.37 19.95
CA LEU A 525 12.07 34.48 20.61
C LEU A 525 11.13 35.17 21.62
N VAL A 526 11.57 35.24 22.87
CA VAL A 526 10.95 36.06 23.91
C VAL A 526 11.69 37.40 23.99
N PRO A 527 11.05 38.56 23.74
CA PRO A 527 11.73 39.85 23.85
C PRO A 527 12.25 40.12 25.27
N ALA A 528 13.50 40.54 25.39
CA ALA A 528 14.05 41.07 26.64
C ALA A 528 13.61 42.54 26.84
N GLY A 529 13.49 42.96 28.10
CA GLY A 529 13.21 44.36 28.43
C GLY A 529 14.37 45.31 28.09
N ASP A 530 15.61 44.80 28.11
CA ASP A 530 16.81 45.52 27.65
C ASP A 530 17.04 45.23 26.15
N PRO A 531 17.00 46.25 25.26
CA PRO A 531 17.24 46.09 23.83
C PRO A 531 18.60 45.51 23.45
N ASP A 532 19.60 45.61 24.33
CA ASP A 532 20.97 45.16 24.09
C ASP A 532 21.29 43.82 24.82
N ALA A 533 20.29 43.20 25.47
CA ALA A 533 20.47 41.93 26.17
C ALA A 533 20.95 40.82 25.21
N PRO A 534 22.00 40.04 25.59
CA PRO A 534 22.49 38.94 24.78
C PRO A 534 21.44 37.82 24.67
N VAL A 535 21.68 36.88 23.75
CA VAL A 535 20.80 35.71 23.59
C VAL A 535 20.98 34.77 24.79
N GLU A 536 19.91 34.62 25.58
CA GLU A 536 19.77 33.70 26.70
C GLU A 536 18.95 32.48 26.25
N LEU A 537 19.47 31.27 26.44
CA LEU A 537 18.73 30.03 26.17
C LEU A 537 17.73 29.77 27.30
N LEU A 538 16.44 29.65 26.97
CA LEU A 538 15.38 29.37 27.94
C LEU A 538 15.01 27.89 27.98
N GLU A 539 14.88 27.27 26.81
CA GLU A 539 14.38 25.91 26.69
C GLU A 539 14.85 25.27 25.38
N VAL A 540 15.15 23.96 25.42
CA VAL A 540 15.33 23.13 24.23
C VAL A 540 13.98 22.47 23.91
N LEU A 541 13.34 22.91 22.84
CA LEU A 541 12.03 22.44 22.40
C LEU A 541 12.12 21.06 21.73
N TRP A 542 13.14 20.85 20.89
CA TRP A 542 13.48 19.53 20.33
C TRP A 542 15.00 19.37 20.26
N PRO A 543 15.51 18.13 20.42
CA PRO A 543 16.95 17.91 20.45
C PRO A 543 17.59 18.01 19.06
N GLY A 544 18.85 18.42 19.05
CA GLY A 544 19.76 18.32 17.91
C GLY A 544 20.74 17.16 18.11
N PHE A 545 21.52 16.84 17.09
CA PHE A 545 22.47 15.74 17.14
C PHE A 545 23.81 16.08 16.50
N VAL A 546 24.88 15.55 17.11
CA VAL A 546 26.24 15.56 16.56
C VAL A 546 26.71 14.13 16.28
N LEU A 547 27.48 13.95 15.22
CA LEU A 547 28.20 12.73 14.88
C LEU A 547 29.71 13.03 14.96
N GLY A 548 30.34 12.75 16.09
CA GLY A 548 31.73 13.17 16.33
C GLY A 548 31.87 14.69 16.26
N GLU A 549 32.69 15.18 15.34
CA GLU A 549 32.90 16.62 15.06
C GLU A 549 31.78 17.24 14.21
N LEU A 550 30.98 16.44 13.52
CA LEU A 550 29.93 16.92 12.61
C LEU A 550 28.66 17.30 13.37
N LEU A 551 28.15 18.49 13.15
CA LEU A 551 26.76 18.84 13.47
C LEU A 551 25.83 18.24 12.41
N PHE A 552 25.01 17.28 12.83
CA PHE A 552 24.03 16.66 11.95
C PHE A 552 22.72 17.44 11.94
N THR A 553 22.16 17.76 13.12
CA THR A 553 20.99 18.63 13.25
C THR A 553 21.12 19.54 14.47
N ARG A 554 20.52 20.72 14.39
CA ARG A 554 20.50 21.68 15.49
C ARG A 554 19.33 21.44 16.42
N ALA A 555 19.54 21.70 17.70
CA ALA A 555 18.43 21.68 18.66
C ALA A 555 17.60 22.95 18.49
N GLY A 556 16.28 22.80 18.40
CA GLY A 556 15.37 23.95 18.37
C GLY A 556 15.20 24.52 19.74
N VAL A 557 15.43 25.81 19.89
CA VAL A 557 15.44 26.47 21.20
C VAL A 557 14.50 27.66 21.27
N ARG A 558 13.92 27.83 22.45
CA ARG A 558 13.33 29.10 22.85
C ARG A 558 14.41 29.94 23.51
N VAL A 559 14.55 31.18 23.07
CA VAL A 559 15.56 32.10 23.59
C VAL A 559 14.92 33.41 24.06
N ARG A 560 15.64 34.15 24.89
CA ARG A 560 15.36 35.55 25.21
C ARG A 560 16.49 36.42 24.70
N ALA A 561 16.18 37.54 24.04
CA ALA A 561 17.20 38.49 23.60
C ALA A 561 16.63 39.90 23.47
N GLY A 562 17.51 40.90 23.53
CA GLY A 562 17.16 42.28 23.25
C GLY A 562 16.89 42.51 21.76
N SER A 563 16.00 43.43 21.43
CA SER A 563 15.55 43.70 20.06
C SER A 563 16.65 44.14 19.09
N ARG A 564 17.78 44.67 19.59
CA ARG A 564 18.95 45.00 18.76
C ARG A 564 19.89 43.83 18.53
N VAL A 565 19.72 42.73 19.26
CA VAL A 565 20.46 41.47 19.12
C VAL A 565 19.66 40.48 18.27
N ALA A 566 18.38 40.27 18.59
CA ALA A 566 17.45 39.47 17.80
C ALA A 566 16.07 40.13 17.78
N GLU A 567 15.53 40.34 16.58
CA GLU A 567 14.29 41.06 16.33
C GLU A 567 13.13 40.05 16.19
N PRO A 568 12.03 40.22 16.95
CA PRO A 568 10.83 39.40 16.80
C PRO A 568 10.28 39.42 15.37
N GLY A 569 9.88 38.26 14.87
CA GLY A 569 9.42 38.08 13.49
C GLY A 569 10.55 37.84 12.49
N TRP A 570 11.79 38.27 12.78
CA TRP A 570 12.96 37.94 11.97
C TRP A 570 13.68 36.71 12.54
N ALA A 571 14.14 36.79 13.78
CA ALA A 571 14.94 35.72 14.38
C ALA A 571 14.21 34.37 14.47
N ASP A 572 12.90 34.40 14.73
CA ASP A 572 12.02 33.24 14.85
C ASP A 572 11.08 33.06 13.65
N GLY A 573 10.88 34.09 12.82
CA GLY A 573 9.93 34.07 11.70
C GLY A 573 10.54 34.08 10.28
N SER A 574 11.79 34.54 10.09
CA SER A 574 12.41 34.55 8.76
C SER A 574 12.60 33.13 8.22
N PRO A 575 12.66 32.92 6.90
CA PRO A 575 12.89 31.59 6.36
C PRO A 575 14.18 30.96 6.90
N LEU A 576 14.12 29.66 7.22
CA LEU A 576 15.23 28.87 7.70
C LEU A 576 15.92 28.15 6.54
N TYR A 577 17.18 28.47 6.30
CA TYR A 577 17.97 27.92 5.20
C TYR A 577 18.53 26.53 5.51
N TRP A 578 18.77 25.72 4.48
CA TRP A 578 19.23 24.32 4.57
C TRP A 578 18.30 23.38 5.36
N ALA A 579 17.05 23.79 5.59
CA ALA A 579 16.03 22.98 6.27
C ALA A 579 15.02 22.51 5.24
N HIS A 580 14.71 21.22 5.18
CA HIS A 580 13.69 20.76 4.26
C HIS A 580 12.30 21.17 4.75
N ARG A 581 12.05 20.99 6.05
CA ARG A 581 10.70 21.13 6.60
C ARG A 581 10.70 21.56 8.07
N ARG A 582 9.80 22.48 8.42
CA ARG A 582 9.47 22.86 9.80
C ARG A 582 7.97 23.03 9.92
N ARG A 583 7.40 22.71 11.08
CA ARG A 583 5.97 22.84 11.36
C ARG A 583 5.54 24.29 11.41
N GLY A 584 6.41 25.13 11.96
CA GLY A 584 6.09 26.50 12.31
C GLY A 584 7.03 27.55 11.71
N ARG A 585 7.74 27.26 10.62
CA ARG A 585 8.67 28.23 10.05
C ARG A 585 8.82 27.99 8.55
N PRO A 586 8.78 29.02 7.69
CA PRO A 586 9.15 28.85 6.29
C PRO A 586 10.57 28.30 6.16
N THR A 587 10.81 27.45 5.17
CA THR A 587 12.12 26.84 4.93
C THR A 587 12.61 27.08 3.52
N VAL A 588 13.93 27.22 3.36
CA VAL A 588 14.62 27.39 2.08
C VAL A 588 15.61 26.25 1.93
N ASP A 589 15.35 25.38 0.96
CA ASP A 589 16.11 24.15 0.71
C ASP A 589 16.46 24.04 -0.76
N LEU A 590 17.70 23.67 -1.06
CA LEU A 590 18.22 23.64 -2.43
C LEU A 590 17.44 22.68 -3.33
N ALA A 591 16.79 21.67 -2.77
CA ALA A 591 16.02 20.69 -3.53
C ALA A 591 14.61 21.18 -3.90
N GLN A 592 14.17 22.34 -3.41
CA GLN A 592 12.88 22.92 -3.76
C GLN A 592 12.82 23.20 -5.27
N GLY A 593 11.71 22.78 -5.90
CA GLY A 593 11.53 22.87 -7.36
C GLY A 593 12.24 21.78 -8.18
N TRP A 594 13.00 20.87 -7.56
CA TRP A 594 13.65 19.77 -8.27
C TRP A 594 12.68 18.58 -8.47
N GLY A 595 12.90 17.80 -9.53
CA GLY A 595 12.11 16.59 -9.80
C GLY A 595 12.23 15.51 -8.71
N SER A 596 11.26 14.59 -8.68
CA SER A 596 11.07 13.59 -7.61
C SER A 596 12.31 12.72 -7.31
N ASN A 597 13.14 12.47 -8.32
CA ASN A 597 14.41 11.75 -8.19
C ASN A 597 15.61 12.69 -8.01
N SER A 598 15.68 13.78 -8.77
CA SER A 598 16.83 14.69 -8.76
C SER A 598 17.04 15.35 -7.40
N GLN A 599 15.96 15.63 -6.65
CA GLN A 599 16.02 16.26 -5.31
C GLN A 599 16.90 15.51 -4.29
N TRP A 600 17.15 14.21 -4.49
CA TRP A 600 17.98 13.38 -3.61
C TRP A 600 19.49 13.52 -3.89
N SER A 601 19.85 14.28 -4.93
CA SER A 601 21.24 14.66 -5.23
C SER A 601 21.69 15.89 -4.43
N THR A 602 20.81 16.44 -3.59
CA THR A 602 21.09 17.56 -2.70
C THR A 602 22.05 17.13 -1.60
N ARG A 603 22.96 18.03 -1.22
CA ARG A 603 24.00 17.76 -0.24
C ARG A 603 23.59 18.27 1.13
N HIS A 604 23.91 17.52 2.15
CA HIS A 604 23.79 17.96 3.53
C HIS A 604 24.74 19.14 3.78
N ARG A 605 24.33 20.07 4.65
CA ARG A 605 25.20 21.15 5.10
C ARG A 605 26.22 20.59 6.08
N MET A 606 27.50 20.68 5.74
CA MET A 606 28.58 20.06 6.52
C MET A 606 29.23 21.06 7.47
N ASP A 607 28.74 21.12 8.71
CA ASP A 607 29.26 21.98 9.78
C ASP A 607 30.10 21.15 10.77
N PHE A 608 31.38 21.49 10.96
CA PHE A 608 32.29 20.77 11.85
C PHE A 608 32.79 21.64 12.99
N ARG A 609 32.76 21.11 14.21
CA ARG A 609 33.46 21.68 15.37
C ARG A 609 34.68 20.84 15.69
N THR A 610 35.85 21.45 15.54
CA THR A 610 37.14 20.78 15.77
C THR A 610 37.92 21.50 16.86
N ALA A 611 39.09 20.96 17.24
CA ALA A 611 40.03 21.64 18.13
C ALA A 611 40.50 23.02 17.60
N ASP A 612 40.56 23.24 16.29
CA ASP A 612 41.00 24.50 15.67
C ASP A 612 39.86 25.52 15.49
N GLY A 613 38.63 25.16 15.90
CA GLY A 613 37.42 25.98 15.76
C GLY A 613 36.38 25.42 14.78
N ASP A 614 35.32 26.20 14.60
CA ASP A 614 34.13 25.85 13.82
C ASP A 614 34.36 26.10 12.32
N ARG A 615 33.95 25.14 11.49
CA ARG A 615 33.97 25.21 10.02
C ARG A 615 32.55 25.04 9.53
N LEU A 616 31.99 26.08 8.91
CA LEU A 616 30.59 26.09 8.46
C LEU A 616 30.49 25.81 6.96
N ASN A 617 29.56 24.92 6.60
CA ASN A 617 29.17 24.53 5.24
C ASN A 617 30.35 24.09 4.35
N VAL A 618 31.19 23.17 4.82
CA VAL A 618 32.39 22.71 4.08
C VAL A 618 32.01 22.12 2.70
N VAL A 619 32.34 22.83 1.61
CA VAL A 619 32.09 22.41 0.21
C VAL A 619 33.37 22.39 -0.65
N ARG A 620 33.39 21.62 -1.75
CA ARG A 620 34.60 21.38 -2.58
C ARG A 620 35.06 22.57 -3.44
N ALA A 621 34.16 23.46 -3.83
CA ALA A 621 34.47 24.67 -4.59
C ALA A 621 33.86 25.86 -3.83
N PRO A 622 34.40 26.18 -2.64
CA PRO A 622 33.81 27.18 -1.78
C PRO A 622 33.95 28.55 -2.45
N GLU A 623 32.83 29.21 -2.66
CA GLU A 623 32.86 30.67 -2.77
C GLU A 623 33.00 31.17 -1.33
N ARG A 624 34.11 31.85 -1.02
CA ARG A 624 34.28 32.41 0.31
C ARG A 624 33.39 33.64 0.41
N LEU A 625 32.83 33.88 1.58
CA LEU A 625 32.16 35.16 1.87
C LEU A 625 33.05 36.37 1.54
N SER A 626 34.38 36.22 1.59
CA SER A 626 35.35 37.25 1.16
C SER A 626 35.34 37.56 -0.33
N ASP A 627 34.79 36.68 -1.17
CA ASP A 627 34.88 36.73 -2.62
C ASP A 627 33.61 37.33 -3.25
N HIS A 628 32.57 37.59 -2.44
CA HIS A 628 31.29 38.13 -2.88
C HIS A 628 31.21 39.65 -2.74
N HIS A 629 31.58 40.38 -3.80
CA HIS A 629 31.29 41.82 -3.93
C HIS A 629 29.81 42.12 -4.26
N ALA A 630 29.06 41.14 -4.77
CA ALA A 630 27.67 41.29 -5.22
C ALA A 630 26.60 41.27 -4.11
N LEU A 631 27.00 41.08 -2.84
CA LEU A 631 26.08 41.10 -1.70
C LEU A 631 25.81 42.52 -1.15
N GLU A 632 26.64 43.50 -1.52
CA GLU A 632 26.63 44.86 -0.96
C GLU A 632 25.28 45.59 -1.17
N ASP A 633 24.47 45.18 -2.15
CA ASP A 633 23.15 45.77 -2.41
C ASP A 633 22.01 45.21 -1.53
N LEU A 634 22.19 44.07 -0.83
CA LEU A 634 21.12 43.39 -0.07
C LEU A 634 21.48 43.00 1.37
N LEU A 635 22.70 42.50 1.61
CA LEU A 635 23.19 42.10 2.93
C LEU A 635 24.62 42.63 3.13
N THR A 636 24.86 43.25 4.27
CA THR A 636 26.22 43.52 4.73
C THR A 636 26.97 42.20 4.99
N ARG A 637 28.30 42.24 4.96
CA ARG A 637 29.12 41.06 5.29
C ARG A 637 28.78 40.47 6.66
N ALA A 638 28.53 41.30 7.66
CA ALA A 638 28.14 40.84 8.99
C ALA A 638 26.80 40.11 8.98
N GLU A 639 25.80 40.61 8.25
CA GLU A 639 24.49 39.95 8.10
C GLU A 639 24.60 38.64 7.33
N ALA A 640 25.50 38.54 6.34
CA ALA A 640 25.75 37.30 5.61
C ALA A 640 26.50 36.26 6.48
N GLU A 641 27.45 36.69 7.31
CA GLU A 641 28.11 35.83 8.31
C GLU A 641 27.10 35.34 9.37
N ASP A 642 26.20 36.21 9.84
CA ASP A 642 25.11 35.86 10.76
C ASP A 642 24.13 34.88 10.11
N LEU A 643 23.73 35.13 8.86
CA LEU A 643 22.85 34.20 8.11
C LEU A 643 23.50 32.83 7.95
N LEU A 644 24.80 32.78 7.65
CA LEU A 644 25.53 31.52 7.56
C LEU A 644 25.58 30.82 8.93
N ARG A 645 25.85 31.54 10.03
CA ARG A 645 25.91 30.97 11.39
C ARG A 645 24.56 30.49 11.90
N HIS A 646 23.54 31.34 11.81
CA HIS A 646 22.21 31.13 12.39
C HIS A 646 21.22 30.43 11.44
N ARG A 647 21.57 30.29 10.15
CA ARG A 647 20.70 29.77 9.08
C ARG A 647 19.45 30.61 8.84
N CYS A 648 19.35 31.76 9.48
CA CYS A 648 18.24 32.70 9.39
C CYS A 648 18.75 34.11 9.67
N LEU A 649 17.90 35.11 9.43
CA LEU A 649 18.22 36.50 9.74
C LEU A 649 17.77 36.79 11.17
N LEU A 650 18.67 37.21 12.05
CA LEU A 650 18.30 37.60 13.41
C LEU A 650 17.56 38.94 13.46
N ARG A 651 17.76 39.80 12.46
CA ARG A 651 17.22 41.16 12.41
C ARG A 651 16.90 41.53 10.97
N ARG A 652 16.09 42.56 10.80
CA ARG A 652 15.81 43.15 9.48
C ARG A 652 17.07 43.77 8.86
N PRO A 653 17.52 43.30 7.67
CA PRO A 653 18.54 43.99 6.91
C PRO A 653 18.02 45.33 6.37
N ALA A 654 18.89 46.35 6.37
CA ALA A 654 18.51 47.71 5.97
C ALA A 654 17.98 47.80 4.52
N GLY A 655 18.43 46.90 3.64
CA GLY A 655 18.03 46.85 2.23
C GLY A 655 16.76 46.05 1.94
N LEU A 656 16.13 45.42 2.93
CA LEU A 656 14.95 44.57 2.74
C LEU A 656 13.64 45.24 3.21
N PRO A 657 12.52 45.06 2.49
CA PRO A 657 11.20 45.47 2.96
C PRO A 657 10.81 44.70 4.23
N GLU A 658 9.72 45.13 4.87
CA GLU A 658 9.14 44.43 6.02
C GLU A 658 8.84 42.97 5.65
N LEU A 659 9.00 42.05 6.62
CA LEU A 659 8.87 40.62 6.39
C LEU A 659 7.41 40.28 6.05
N ALA A 660 7.04 40.38 4.78
CA ALA A 660 5.83 39.73 4.30
C ALA A 660 6.08 38.22 4.43
N ALA A 661 5.10 37.49 4.97
CA ALA A 661 5.15 36.03 5.13
C ALA A 661 5.40 35.26 3.81
N ASP A 662 5.41 35.95 2.66
CA ASP A 662 5.58 35.46 1.30
C ASP A 662 6.65 36.23 0.48
N SER A 663 7.59 36.94 1.09
CA SER A 663 8.60 37.67 0.31
C SER A 663 9.59 36.69 -0.35
N GLN A 664 9.30 36.33 -1.61
CA GLN A 664 10.12 35.50 -2.51
C GLN A 664 11.61 35.89 -2.49
N ARG A 665 11.92 37.19 -2.30
CA ARG A 665 13.28 37.73 -2.17
C ARG A 665 14.09 37.19 -0.99
N ALA A 666 13.45 36.84 0.12
CA ALA A 666 14.14 36.25 1.27
C ALA A 666 14.46 34.77 1.07
N ALA A 667 14.06 34.15 -0.06
CA ALA A 667 14.45 32.81 -0.47
C ALA A 667 15.57 32.79 -1.53
N ASP A 668 15.94 33.95 -2.09
CA ASP A 668 16.76 34.08 -3.30
C ASP A 668 18.26 34.36 -3.03
N PHE A 669 18.75 34.35 -1.79
CA PHE A 669 20.15 34.71 -1.47
C PHE A 669 21.21 33.70 -1.98
N ALA A 670 20.80 32.58 -2.59
CA ALA A 670 21.68 31.56 -3.16
C ALA A 670 22.83 31.10 -2.22
N VAL A 671 22.57 31.06 -0.90
CA VAL A 671 23.58 30.91 0.15
C VAL A 671 24.27 29.54 0.21
N PHE A 672 23.79 28.56 -0.56
CA PHE A 672 24.16 27.15 -0.39
C PHE A 672 25.63 26.84 -0.66
N ALA A 673 26.35 27.72 -1.35
CA ALA A 673 27.79 27.60 -1.62
C ALA A 673 28.69 28.41 -0.66
N TRP A 674 28.11 29.23 0.22
CA TRP A 674 28.87 30.13 1.09
C TRP A 674 29.60 29.38 2.19
N THR A 675 30.83 29.81 2.48
CA THR A 675 31.64 29.31 3.60
C THR A 675 32.34 30.45 4.33
N LEU A 676 32.65 30.25 5.61
CA LEU A 676 33.55 31.15 6.33
C LEU A 676 35.00 30.97 5.84
N PRO A 677 35.84 32.02 5.89
CA PRO A 677 37.27 31.86 5.72
C PRO A 677 37.83 30.80 6.69
N GLU A 678 38.80 30.00 6.24
CA GLU A 678 39.48 29.08 7.15
C GLU A 678 40.05 29.87 8.35
N PRO A 679 39.89 29.38 9.59
CA PRO A 679 40.56 29.99 10.73
C PRO A 679 42.05 30.06 10.40
N ALA A 680 42.64 31.25 10.56
CA ALA A 680 44.05 31.45 10.25
C ALA A 680 44.86 30.40 11.02
N ARG A 681 45.72 29.64 10.33
CA ARG A 681 46.70 28.78 11.01
C ARG A 681 47.47 29.69 11.97
N CYS A 682 47.37 29.45 13.28
CA CYS A 682 48.25 30.10 14.23
C CYS A 682 49.69 29.84 13.77
N SER A 683 50.35 30.89 13.27
CA SER A 683 51.79 30.86 13.06
C SER A 683 52.46 30.65 14.43
N PRO A 684 53.58 29.92 14.52
CA PRO A 684 54.34 29.75 15.78
C PRO A 684 54.71 31.07 16.47
N ASP A 685 54.67 32.19 15.72
CA ASP A 685 54.96 33.54 16.21
C ASP A 685 53.73 34.40 16.55
N CYS A 686 52.52 33.81 16.58
CA CYS A 686 51.35 34.52 17.12
C CYS A 686 51.47 34.67 18.64
N ARG A 687 52.20 35.71 19.07
CA ARG A 687 52.04 36.27 20.41
C ARG A 687 50.63 36.81 20.54
N ASP A 688 49.81 36.06 21.24
CA ASP A 688 48.76 36.52 22.14
C ASP A 688 48.15 37.89 21.77
N HIS A 689 47.36 37.92 20.69
CA HIS A 689 46.29 38.90 20.60
C HIS A 689 45.14 38.38 21.45
N GLY A 690 45.29 38.62 22.75
CA GLY A 690 44.30 38.34 23.76
C GLY A 690 42.91 38.78 23.30
N SER A 691 41.97 37.87 23.50
CA SER A 691 40.58 38.12 23.83
C SER A 691 40.18 39.61 23.90
N ARG A 692 39.45 40.08 22.89
CA ARG A 692 38.42 41.11 23.10
C ARG A 692 37.00 40.56 23.16
N TRP A 693 36.89 39.25 23.44
CA TRP A 693 35.68 38.63 23.96
C TRP A 693 36.07 37.65 25.07
N ARG A 694 36.36 38.20 26.25
CA ARG A 694 36.14 37.54 27.53
C ARG A 694 35.20 38.46 28.29
N ARG A 695 34.19 37.89 28.95
CA ARG A 695 33.90 38.28 30.32
C ARG A 695 33.27 37.10 31.04
N PRO A 696 33.93 36.48 32.02
CA PRO A 696 35.36 36.21 32.25
C PRO A 696 35.89 34.99 31.47
#